data_AF-A0A1H9XC03-F1
#
_entry.id   AF-A0A1H9XC03-F1
#
_cell.length_a   1.000
_cell.length_b   1.000
_cell.length_c   1.000
_cell.angle_alpha   90.00
_cell.angle_beta   90.00
_cell.angle_gamma   90.00
#
_symmetry.space_group_name_H-M   'P 1'
#
loop_
_entity.id
_entity.type
_entity.pdbx_description
1 polymer ?
#
loop_
_entity_poly.entity_id
_entity_poly.type
_entity_poly.pdbx_seq_one_letter_code
_entity_poly.pdbx_strand_id
1 'polypeptide(L)'
;MFGRRKRERDTLAPYPAGQPHDRVPQPGRTRHSARYEQAQAPRKAGKRLPGEAAMPSYTPEIAARTIDGHLLRTGTDVYAWYRLAPQRWSFRSDSQRQDLVAAIAGQYAELAGRWLHLRVTTRPYPIRMWAEAHVHNAVNRLPDVPGALSFDDYLIGEQQQLLGRSMAEKEVYLGVQVQTRNVVDRAVERAAPLLRKVFPDAVDAELLAIESEVEHLDQVIGSAGLEGRPATAEEMSWLMHRSCSLGLPAPRNMPAVPGAAWEPEDLASFTDAADFHQDPYSPTVTVRGRTGSNAGVTRHVTVLTVGMMHGLQIPEIDDPWVQRSDRLPASVEWSARLYVRKPEEVSGELQRQMNKVRSQVKHYTDEHELEPPQSLARQASRVLEIDDEMTSGFTALATRVRSWWRLAVSGPTERDALRLAQQLLDLYKPKVAIEHPEAQYAMAREFIPGEPLASSAYLRRGSVVWAASAVPTATAEVGDRRGILLGETCTATRRPVAWDPWMAQEIRDGSGLTAMVAGLGGGKSFLGGGIVYKTLRAGAHWTILDPSGPLARLCDLPELRPYARPINLLNAQAGILNPYRVVAEPKIDHFLDEEDPERAWRREKALAAATRRRLVLDVLTGLLPYEVARLPQSRIVLLRAVRTVGGRVDADPSLVFEALRRDASEHHEHAVVVADFLDEMKERMSLLIPERGADPYDEQRDDRMTVLTMAGLTLPKDGVGREHWTDAEALGVEMLNLAAWLTQRSIYDKPKDMRKGVWIDEAFFLSEVPTGRVLMNRFARDSRKWNVRVLLSSQIPADFLKIQGFVTLLDSVFIGRLDDDAAQADALRLLKVPVGAGYEQVVASLGRRPGAHRGMTERDTSPRQFIFGDGAGGVERIRVDLSGEHLNHLRTVMDTTPDAQREVRPAVEPQQIPAPTPPSEYEFEPLDGSATDEEFERAAEFELGLTEEDFVGEPVPGGGGDEPGGGKKRGREDAA
;
A
#
# COMPACT_ATOMS: atom_id res chain seq x y z
N MET A 1 23.81 -25.13 -63.76
CA MET A 1 24.56 -26.24 -64.41
C MET A 1 24.49 -27.45 -63.46
N PHE A 2 24.71 -28.67 -63.96
CA PHE A 2 24.49 -29.98 -63.28
C PHE A 2 25.08 -30.11 -61.85
N GLY A 3 24.55 -30.96 -60.96
CA GLY A 3 23.46 -31.93 -61.14
C GLY A 3 23.05 -32.73 -59.89
N ARG A 4 22.09 -33.64 -60.07
CA ARG A 4 21.47 -34.49 -59.02
C ARG A 4 22.38 -35.63 -58.56
N ARG A 5 22.26 -36.04 -57.29
CA ARG A 5 22.18 -37.48 -56.92
C ARG A 5 21.29 -37.68 -55.69
N LYS A 6 20.60 -38.82 -55.65
CA LYS A 6 19.50 -39.17 -54.72
C LYS A 6 19.86 -40.49 -54.03
N ARG A 7 19.62 -40.62 -52.72
CA ARG A 7 19.26 -41.88 -52.05
C ARG A 7 18.72 -41.62 -50.64
N GLU A 8 17.57 -42.23 -50.35
CA GLU A 8 16.98 -42.35 -49.00
C GLU A 8 17.75 -43.46 -48.22
N ARG A 9 17.68 -43.67 -46.90
CA ARG A 9 16.79 -43.24 -45.79
C ARG A 9 17.65 -42.99 -44.51
N ASP A 10 17.19 -42.73 -43.28
CA ASP A 10 15.85 -42.67 -42.65
C ASP A 10 15.88 -41.83 -41.33
N THR A 11 14.71 -41.67 -40.68
CA THR A 11 14.44 -41.31 -39.26
C THR A 11 14.73 -39.91 -38.70
N LEU A 12 13.68 -39.38 -38.08
CA LEU A 12 13.56 -38.38 -36.99
C LEU A 12 13.83 -36.90 -37.31
N ALA A 13 12.72 -36.14 -37.32
CA ALA A 13 12.68 -34.70 -37.59
C ALA A 13 12.49 -33.87 -36.30
N PRO A 14 13.15 -32.71 -36.18
CA PRO A 14 12.79 -31.66 -35.23
C PRO A 14 12.03 -30.51 -35.91
N TYR A 15 11.01 -29.96 -35.23
CA TYR A 15 10.34 -28.71 -35.61
C TYR A 15 11.00 -27.51 -34.92
N PRO A 16 11.22 -26.41 -35.65
CA PRO A 16 11.17 -25.08 -35.01
C PRO A 16 10.44 -24.00 -35.84
N ALA A 17 9.91 -23.03 -35.08
CA ALA A 17 9.68 -21.61 -35.41
C ALA A 17 8.90 -21.19 -36.69
N GLY A 18 7.83 -20.42 -36.48
CA GLY A 18 7.23 -19.53 -37.46
C GLY A 18 7.14 -18.10 -36.92
N GLN A 19 7.51 -17.11 -37.72
CA GLN A 19 7.45 -15.67 -37.41
C GLN A 19 6.16 -15.01 -37.96
N PRO A 20 5.80 -13.77 -37.54
CA PRO A 20 4.47 -13.20 -37.70
C PRO A 20 4.28 -12.35 -38.97
N HIS A 21 3.03 -11.95 -39.24
CA HIS A 21 2.70 -10.79 -40.07
C HIS A 21 1.42 -10.09 -39.59
N ASP A 22 1.40 -8.76 -39.73
CA ASP A 22 0.39 -7.84 -39.19
C ASP A 22 -1.01 -7.95 -39.81
N ARG A 23 -2.02 -7.60 -39.00
CA ARG A 23 -2.96 -6.50 -39.30
C ARG A 23 -3.92 -6.21 -38.14
N VAL A 24 -3.98 -4.94 -37.73
CA VAL A 24 -5.01 -4.41 -36.81
C VAL A 24 -6.34 -4.25 -37.56
N PRO A 25 -7.46 -4.62 -36.92
CA PRO A 25 -8.63 -3.73 -36.95
C PRO A 25 -9.24 -3.47 -35.56
N GLN A 26 -10.07 -2.42 -35.52
CA GLN A 26 -10.68 -1.77 -34.35
C GLN A 26 -11.56 -2.68 -33.46
N PRO A 27 -11.83 -2.30 -32.19
CA PRO A 27 -12.65 -3.09 -31.25
C PRO A 27 -14.14 -3.07 -31.64
N GLY A 28 -14.54 -4.03 -32.47
CA GLY A 28 -15.94 -4.38 -32.70
C GLY A 28 -16.52 -5.12 -31.49
N ARG A 29 -17.73 -4.74 -31.05
CA ARG A 29 -18.50 -5.44 -30.01
C ARG A 29 -18.64 -6.93 -30.31
N THR A 30 -17.92 -7.78 -29.61
CA THR A 30 -18.12 -9.24 -29.62
C THR A 30 -18.60 -9.73 -28.26
N ARG A 31 -19.87 -10.14 -28.20
CA ARG A 31 -20.42 -10.92 -27.08
C ARG A 31 -19.74 -12.28 -27.05
N HIS A 32 -18.72 -12.46 -26.22
CA HIS A 32 -18.27 -13.80 -25.83
C HIS A 32 -19.15 -14.33 -24.70
N SER A 33 -20.31 -14.87 -25.07
CA SER A 33 -20.97 -15.87 -24.24
C SER A 33 -20.11 -17.14 -24.27
N ALA A 34 -19.23 -17.28 -23.29
CA ALA A 34 -18.55 -18.53 -23.03
C ALA A 34 -19.62 -19.56 -22.62
N ARG A 35 -20.07 -20.37 -23.57
CA ARG A 35 -20.87 -21.56 -23.27
C ARG A 35 -20.05 -22.43 -22.34
N TYR A 36 -20.48 -22.53 -21.08
CA TYR A 36 -20.11 -23.65 -20.23
C TYR A 36 -20.62 -24.93 -20.92
N GLU A 37 -19.71 -25.68 -21.54
CA GLU A 37 -20.00 -27.06 -21.91
C GLU A 37 -20.09 -27.86 -20.61
N GLN A 38 -21.32 -27.96 -20.06
CA GLN A 38 -21.65 -28.96 -19.07
C GLN A 38 -21.32 -30.33 -19.66
N ALA A 39 -20.21 -30.92 -19.22
CA ALA A 39 -19.86 -32.30 -19.53
C ALA A 39 -20.86 -33.23 -18.82
N GLN A 40 -22.03 -33.44 -19.43
CA GLN A 40 -23.06 -34.34 -18.94
C GLN A 40 -22.53 -35.78 -18.93
N ALA A 41 -21.98 -36.20 -17.79
CA ALA A 41 -21.78 -37.61 -17.52
C ALA A 41 -23.15 -38.30 -17.52
N PRO A 42 -23.41 -39.30 -18.38
CA PRO A 42 -24.70 -39.95 -18.43
C PRO A 42 -24.91 -40.71 -17.10
N ARG A 43 -25.84 -40.22 -16.27
CA ARG A 43 -26.30 -40.89 -15.04
C ARG A 43 -26.94 -42.24 -15.41
N LYS A 44 -26.11 -43.26 -15.61
CA LYS A 44 -26.53 -44.66 -15.67
C LYS A 44 -27.24 -44.97 -14.35
N ALA A 45 -28.56 -45.11 -14.41
CA ALA A 45 -29.33 -45.65 -13.31
C ALA A 45 -28.88 -47.08 -13.05
N GLY A 46 -27.95 -47.25 -12.10
CA GLY A 46 -27.59 -48.55 -11.58
C GLY A 46 -28.86 -49.22 -11.05
N LYS A 47 -29.20 -50.40 -11.58
CA LYS A 47 -29.91 -51.37 -10.76
C LYS A 47 -29.05 -51.55 -9.51
N ARG A 48 -29.59 -51.20 -8.34
CA ARG A 48 -28.86 -51.35 -7.08
C ARG A 48 -28.25 -52.75 -7.04
N LEU A 49 -26.93 -52.84 -6.91
CA LEU A 49 -26.24 -54.12 -6.87
C LEU A 49 -26.74 -54.91 -5.65
N PRO A 50 -26.81 -56.25 -5.69
CA PRO A 50 -27.25 -57.05 -4.55
C PRO A 50 -26.34 -56.81 -3.33
N GLY A 51 -26.78 -55.91 -2.44
CA GLY A 51 -25.99 -55.37 -1.33
C GLY A 51 -26.27 -53.88 -1.04
N GLU A 52 -26.46 -53.04 -2.06
CA GLU A 52 -26.68 -51.59 -1.89
C GLU A 52 -28.01 -51.23 -1.24
N ALA A 53 -28.97 -52.17 -1.17
CA ALA A 53 -30.23 -51.98 -0.46
C ALA A 53 -30.07 -51.92 1.07
N ALA A 54 -28.90 -52.28 1.61
CA ALA A 54 -28.59 -52.28 3.03
C ALA A 54 -27.73 -51.08 3.49
N MET A 55 -27.32 -50.18 2.59
CA MET A 55 -26.54 -49.00 2.99
C MET A 55 -27.45 -47.93 3.63
N PRO A 56 -27.11 -47.40 4.82
CA PRO A 56 -27.88 -46.34 5.46
C PRO A 56 -27.75 -45.03 4.66
N SER A 57 -28.85 -44.31 4.50
CA SER A 57 -28.86 -42.97 3.91
C SER A 57 -28.33 -41.96 4.93
N TYR A 58 -27.31 -41.17 4.55
CA TYR A 58 -26.88 -40.03 5.35
C TYR A 58 -27.86 -38.86 5.19
N THR A 59 -27.95 -38.00 6.21
CA THR A 59 -28.65 -36.72 6.12
C THR A 59 -27.91 -35.73 7.01
N PRO A 60 -27.40 -34.61 6.49
CA PRO A 60 -26.67 -33.62 7.27
C PRO A 60 -27.49 -33.09 8.45
N GLU A 61 -26.83 -32.83 9.58
CA GLU A 61 -27.44 -32.19 10.76
C GLU A 61 -27.84 -30.72 10.51
N ILE A 62 -27.39 -30.14 9.39
CA ILE A 62 -27.74 -28.81 8.90
C ILE A 62 -28.86 -28.88 7.83
N ALA A 63 -29.51 -27.75 7.57
CA ALA A 63 -30.59 -27.64 6.59
C ALA A 63 -30.15 -27.77 5.12
N ALA A 64 -28.87 -27.54 4.83
CA ALA A 64 -28.29 -27.74 3.50
C ALA A 64 -28.36 -29.21 3.07
N ARG A 65 -28.60 -29.45 1.78
CA ARG A 65 -28.73 -30.79 1.18
C ARG A 65 -27.73 -31.01 0.06
N THR A 66 -27.56 -30.04 -0.83
CA THR A 66 -26.50 -30.04 -1.84
C THR A 66 -25.95 -28.63 -2.03
N ILE A 67 -24.71 -28.51 -2.49
CA ILE A 67 -24.14 -27.26 -2.99
C ILE A 67 -23.65 -27.53 -4.42
N ASP A 68 -23.95 -26.65 -5.37
CA ASP A 68 -23.52 -26.76 -6.76
C ASP A 68 -23.05 -25.39 -7.27
N GLY A 69 -21.74 -25.25 -7.46
CA GLY A 69 -21.07 -23.97 -7.68
C GLY A 69 -21.32 -23.01 -6.53
N HIS A 70 -22.18 -22.02 -6.78
CA HIS A 70 -22.59 -21.01 -5.82
C HIS A 70 -24.05 -21.19 -5.34
N LEU A 71 -24.74 -22.24 -5.80
CA LEU A 71 -26.12 -22.55 -5.44
C LEU A 71 -26.17 -23.52 -4.26
N LEU A 72 -26.74 -23.09 -3.14
CA LEU A 72 -27.01 -23.94 -1.99
C LEU A 72 -28.50 -24.33 -1.98
N ARG A 73 -28.78 -25.63 -1.94
CA ARG A 73 -30.14 -26.17 -1.87
C ARG A 73 -30.42 -26.70 -0.46
N THR A 74 -31.55 -26.31 0.11
CA THR A 74 -32.15 -26.95 1.30
C THR A 74 -33.23 -27.95 0.85
N GLY A 75 -34.00 -28.51 1.80
CA GLY A 75 -35.20 -29.29 1.48
C GLY A 75 -36.45 -28.45 1.16
N THR A 76 -36.32 -27.14 0.95
CA THR A 76 -37.43 -26.23 0.62
C THR A 76 -37.07 -25.07 -0.31
N ASP A 77 -35.80 -24.65 -0.33
CA ASP A 77 -35.36 -23.40 -0.94
C ASP A 77 -34.00 -23.56 -1.64
N VAL A 78 -33.78 -22.74 -2.66
CA VAL A 78 -32.47 -22.60 -3.32
C VAL A 78 -31.96 -21.17 -3.11
N TYR A 79 -30.71 -21.04 -2.68
CA TYR A 79 -30.02 -19.76 -2.48
C TYR A 79 -28.80 -19.66 -3.39
N ALA A 80 -28.75 -18.64 -4.23
CA ALA A 80 -27.56 -18.26 -4.98
C ALA A 80 -26.67 -17.36 -4.11
N TRP A 81 -25.41 -17.75 -3.90
CA TRP A 81 -24.47 -17.05 -3.02
C TRP A 81 -23.44 -16.21 -3.79
N TYR A 82 -23.31 -14.95 -3.36
CA TYR A 82 -22.46 -13.95 -4.00
C TYR A 82 -21.39 -13.46 -3.03
N ARG A 83 -20.16 -13.28 -3.52
CA ARG A 83 -19.09 -12.54 -2.85
C ARG A 83 -19.23 -11.07 -3.24
N LEU A 84 -19.48 -10.20 -2.26
CA LEU A 84 -19.58 -8.75 -2.51
C LEU A 84 -18.20 -8.08 -2.52
N ALA A 85 -18.04 -7.05 -3.35
CA ALA A 85 -16.81 -6.26 -3.39
C ALA A 85 -16.68 -5.32 -2.17
N PRO A 86 -15.46 -5.10 -1.64
CA PRO A 86 -15.24 -4.15 -0.57
C PRO A 86 -15.43 -2.71 -1.06
N GLN A 87 -16.15 -1.89 -0.29
CA GLN A 87 -16.46 -0.50 -0.63
C GLN A 87 -15.68 0.45 0.27
N ARG A 88 -14.88 1.36 -0.31
CA ARG A 88 -14.22 2.43 0.48
C ARG A 88 -15.28 3.36 1.07
N TRP A 89 -15.33 3.51 2.39
CA TRP A 89 -16.20 4.49 3.06
C TRP A 89 -15.49 5.80 3.42
N SER A 90 -14.22 5.70 3.80
CA SER A 90 -13.33 6.82 4.12
C SER A 90 -13.09 7.70 2.88
N PHE A 91 -12.91 9.01 3.09
CA PHE A 91 -12.57 9.98 2.04
C PHE A 91 -13.54 9.97 0.84
N ARG A 92 -14.84 9.89 1.12
CA ARG A 92 -15.96 10.18 0.20
C ARG A 92 -16.72 11.43 0.66
N SER A 93 -17.28 12.22 -0.23
CA SER A 93 -18.25 13.26 0.16
C SER A 93 -19.56 12.63 0.62
N ASP A 94 -20.38 13.37 1.35
CA ASP A 94 -21.68 12.86 1.79
C ASP A 94 -22.61 12.55 0.62
N SER A 95 -22.54 13.31 -0.48
CA SER A 95 -23.19 12.95 -1.74
C SER A 95 -22.73 11.58 -2.28
N GLN A 96 -21.42 11.33 -2.39
CA GLN A 96 -20.87 10.04 -2.84
C GLN A 96 -21.19 8.87 -1.91
N ARG A 97 -21.49 9.14 -0.64
CA ARG A 97 -21.96 8.15 0.34
C ARG A 97 -23.47 7.92 0.21
N GLN A 98 -24.26 8.97 0.02
CA GLN A 98 -25.70 8.89 -0.29
C GLN A 98 -25.92 8.11 -1.58
N ASP A 99 -25.16 8.39 -2.64
CA ASP A 99 -25.19 7.69 -3.93
C ASP A 99 -24.91 6.18 -3.75
N LEU A 100 -23.91 5.81 -2.95
CA LEU A 100 -23.59 4.41 -2.63
C LEU A 100 -24.74 3.72 -1.88
N VAL A 101 -25.32 4.38 -0.88
CA VAL A 101 -26.47 3.85 -0.12
C VAL A 101 -27.70 3.73 -1.02
N ALA A 102 -27.95 4.69 -1.91
CA ALA A 102 -29.04 4.67 -2.87
C ALA A 102 -28.88 3.55 -3.91
N ALA A 103 -27.67 3.30 -4.40
CA ALA A 103 -27.36 2.21 -5.33
C ALA A 103 -27.64 0.83 -4.69
N ILE A 104 -27.11 0.59 -3.49
CA ILE A 104 -27.38 -0.65 -2.72
C ILE A 104 -28.89 -0.79 -2.43
N ALA A 105 -29.58 0.31 -2.08
CA ALA A 105 -31.01 0.30 -1.84
C ALA A 105 -31.84 -0.03 -3.09
N GLY A 106 -31.42 0.45 -4.27
CA GLY A 106 -32.00 0.11 -5.56
C GLY A 106 -31.89 -1.38 -5.85
N GLN A 107 -30.69 -1.97 -5.69
CA GLN A 107 -30.49 -3.41 -5.86
C GLN A 107 -31.31 -4.24 -4.86
N TYR A 108 -31.38 -3.82 -3.59
CA TYR A 108 -32.29 -4.47 -2.64
C TYR A 108 -33.76 -4.35 -3.03
N ALA A 109 -34.19 -3.29 -3.71
CA ALA A 109 -35.55 -3.15 -4.20
C ALA A 109 -35.86 -4.06 -5.40
N GLU A 110 -34.91 -4.27 -6.31
CA GLU A 110 -35.04 -5.24 -7.41
C GLU A 110 -35.20 -6.68 -6.91
N LEU A 111 -34.69 -6.99 -5.71
CA LEU A 111 -34.86 -8.29 -5.04
C LEU A 111 -36.20 -8.43 -4.28
N ALA A 112 -37.21 -7.63 -4.60
CA ALA A 112 -38.53 -7.66 -3.94
C ALA A 112 -39.20 -9.05 -3.99
N GLY A 113 -39.72 -9.48 -2.84
CA GLY A 113 -40.34 -10.79 -2.66
C GLY A 113 -39.36 -11.95 -2.46
N ARG A 114 -38.08 -11.67 -2.19
CA ARG A 114 -37.04 -12.68 -1.92
C ARG A 114 -36.55 -12.62 -0.47
N TRP A 115 -36.11 -13.76 0.05
CA TRP A 115 -35.25 -13.83 1.22
C TRP A 115 -33.77 -13.63 0.84
N LEU A 116 -33.06 -12.88 1.68
CA LEU A 116 -31.63 -12.62 1.62
C LEU A 116 -30.95 -13.16 2.89
N HIS A 117 -29.74 -13.66 2.75
CA HIS A 117 -28.86 -14.06 3.84
C HIS A 117 -27.50 -13.37 3.71
N LEU A 118 -27.31 -12.30 4.47
CA LEU A 118 -26.01 -11.64 4.57
C LEU A 118 -25.13 -12.40 5.57
N ARG A 119 -23.89 -12.71 5.20
CA ARG A 119 -22.83 -13.18 6.12
C ARG A 119 -21.61 -12.28 5.99
N VAL A 120 -21.18 -11.70 7.11
CA VAL A 120 -19.87 -11.05 7.23
C VAL A 120 -18.99 -11.95 8.07
N THR A 121 -17.84 -12.35 7.53
CA THR A 121 -16.82 -13.12 8.25
C THR A 121 -15.45 -12.52 7.97
N THR A 122 -14.40 -13.11 8.55
CA THR A 122 -13.02 -12.69 8.28
C THR A 122 -12.19 -13.85 7.78
N ARG A 123 -11.29 -13.55 6.83
CA ARG A 123 -10.30 -14.49 6.28
C ARG A 123 -8.91 -14.05 6.73
N PRO A 124 -8.20 -14.82 7.56
CA PRO A 124 -6.85 -14.46 7.97
C PRO A 124 -5.94 -14.50 6.74
N TYR A 125 -5.12 -13.48 6.55
CA TYR A 125 -3.92 -13.61 5.75
C TYR A 125 -2.78 -14.06 6.68
N PRO A 126 -2.25 -15.29 6.54
CA PRO A 126 -1.21 -15.78 7.44
C PRO A 126 0.07 -14.93 7.31
N ILE A 127 0.66 -14.53 8.43
CA ILE A 127 1.95 -13.79 8.47
C ILE A 127 3.03 -14.52 7.66
N ARG A 128 3.03 -15.86 7.70
CA ARG A 128 3.91 -16.70 6.87
C ARG A 128 3.70 -16.48 5.35
N MET A 129 2.45 -16.38 4.88
CA MET A 129 2.18 -16.13 3.45
C MET A 129 2.62 -14.73 3.04
N TRP A 130 2.44 -13.73 3.90
CA TRP A 130 3.03 -12.40 3.68
C TRP A 130 4.55 -12.48 3.58
N ALA A 131 5.21 -13.19 4.52
CA ALA A 131 6.68 -13.31 4.55
C ALA A 131 7.22 -14.08 3.33
N GLU A 132 6.59 -15.19 2.94
CA GLU A 132 6.91 -15.93 1.71
C GLU A 132 6.72 -15.06 0.46
N ALA A 133 5.63 -14.28 0.39
CA ALA A 133 5.39 -13.33 -0.70
C ALA A 133 6.41 -12.16 -0.68
N HIS A 134 6.85 -11.71 0.49
CA HIS A 134 7.90 -10.69 0.64
C HIS A 134 9.25 -11.21 0.14
N VAL A 135 9.64 -12.43 0.54
CA VAL A 135 10.87 -13.11 0.06
C VAL A 135 10.83 -13.32 -1.45
N HIS A 136 9.71 -13.84 -1.99
CA HIS A 136 9.55 -13.99 -3.43
C HIS A 136 9.57 -12.65 -4.18
N ASN A 137 9.11 -11.57 -3.54
CA ASN A 137 9.18 -10.22 -4.11
C ASN A 137 10.59 -9.59 -3.97
N ALA A 138 11.49 -10.14 -3.13
CA ALA A 138 12.84 -9.63 -2.89
C ALA A 138 13.86 -10.12 -3.94
N VAL A 139 13.57 -9.83 -5.22
CA VAL A 139 14.39 -10.24 -6.36
C VAL A 139 15.74 -9.52 -6.34
N ASN A 140 16.84 -10.27 -6.50
CA ASN A 140 18.21 -9.75 -6.42
C ASN A 140 18.50 -9.01 -5.10
N ARG A 141 18.09 -9.61 -3.96
CA ARG A 141 18.29 -9.06 -2.61
C ARG A 141 19.74 -8.61 -2.35
N LEU A 142 19.90 -7.65 -1.44
CA LEU A 142 21.23 -7.19 -1.01
C LEU A 142 22.00 -8.37 -0.36
N PRO A 143 23.28 -8.62 -0.70
CA PRO A 143 24.04 -9.67 -0.04
C PRO A 143 24.37 -9.27 1.40
N ASP A 144 24.21 -10.21 2.33
CA ASP A 144 24.40 -9.97 3.77
C ASP A 144 25.84 -9.55 4.09
N VAL A 145 25.99 -8.55 4.97
CA VAL A 145 27.29 -8.05 5.44
C VAL A 145 27.65 -8.72 6.78
N PRO A 146 28.83 -9.35 6.92
CA PRO A 146 29.24 -9.97 8.18
C PRO A 146 29.21 -9.00 9.36
N GLY A 147 28.58 -9.40 10.47
CA GLY A 147 28.43 -8.57 11.67
C GLY A 147 27.34 -7.50 11.60
N ALA A 148 26.61 -7.40 10.49
CA ALA A 148 25.44 -6.52 10.34
C ALA A 148 24.11 -7.32 10.38
N LEU A 149 22.98 -6.61 10.34
CA LEU A 149 21.64 -7.21 10.36
C LEU A 149 21.31 -7.89 9.04
N SER A 150 21.30 -9.24 9.04
CA SER A 150 20.99 -10.05 7.85
C SER A 150 19.57 -9.81 7.31
N PHE A 151 19.31 -10.24 6.08
CA PHE A 151 17.96 -10.24 5.49
C PHE A 151 17.00 -11.13 6.28
N ASP A 152 17.46 -12.30 6.71
CA ASP A 152 16.62 -13.29 7.35
C ASP A 152 16.25 -12.85 8.79
N ASP A 153 17.20 -12.28 9.55
CA ASP A 153 16.95 -11.69 10.88
C ASP A 153 15.99 -10.50 10.83
N TYR A 154 16.13 -9.64 9.80
CA TYR A 154 15.17 -8.56 9.52
C TYR A 154 13.77 -9.11 9.26
N LEU A 155 13.65 -10.16 8.43
CA LEU A 155 12.34 -10.76 8.14
C LEU A 155 11.73 -11.44 9.38
N ILE A 156 12.56 -12.00 10.27
CA ILE A 156 12.11 -12.46 11.59
C ILE A 156 11.58 -11.27 12.41
N GLY A 157 12.30 -10.15 12.46
CA GLY A 157 11.85 -8.93 13.14
C GLY A 157 10.56 -8.33 12.58
N GLU A 158 10.39 -8.27 11.26
CA GLU A 158 9.14 -7.82 10.62
C GLU A 158 7.97 -8.75 10.98
N GLN A 159 8.19 -10.07 10.98
CA GLN A 159 7.17 -11.04 11.43
C GLN A 159 6.85 -10.88 12.92
N GLN A 160 7.84 -10.58 13.77
CA GLN A 160 7.63 -10.31 15.19
C GLN A 160 6.78 -9.05 15.41
N GLN A 161 6.98 -7.97 14.63
CA GLN A 161 6.12 -6.77 14.68
C GLN A 161 4.65 -7.06 14.35
N LEU A 162 4.38 -8.10 13.54
CA LEU A 162 3.04 -8.56 13.16
C LEU A 162 2.38 -9.48 14.20
N LEU A 163 3.14 -10.05 15.15
CA LEU A 163 2.58 -10.92 16.18
C LEU A 163 1.54 -10.18 17.04
N GLY A 164 0.39 -10.81 17.26
CA GLY A 164 -0.73 -10.21 17.97
C GLY A 164 -1.55 -9.19 17.16
N ARG A 165 -1.12 -8.81 15.94
CA ARG A 165 -1.91 -8.02 15.00
C ARG A 165 -2.69 -8.95 14.06
N SER A 166 -3.90 -8.55 13.67
CA SER A 166 -4.72 -9.32 12.74
C SER A 166 -4.55 -8.80 11.31
N MET A 167 -3.96 -9.60 10.44
CA MET A 167 -4.02 -9.41 8.97
C MET A 167 -5.28 -10.08 8.38
N ALA A 168 -6.39 -10.10 9.12
CA ALA A 168 -7.63 -10.69 8.61
C ALA A 168 -8.41 -9.69 7.77
N GLU A 169 -8.76 -10.11 6.56
CA GLU A 169 -9.58 -9.35 5.63
C GLU A 169 -11.06 -9.57 5.92
N LYS A 170 -11.87 -8.58 5.57
CA LYS A 170 -13.33 -8.64 5.75
C LYS A 170 -13.95 -9.28 4.51
N GLU A 171 -14.60 -10.43 4.69
CA GLU A 171 -15.34 -11.08 3.60
C GLU A 171 -16.85 -10.91 3.81
N VAL A 172 -17.53 -10.44 2.76
CA VAL A 172 -18.97 -10.24 2.77
C VAL A 172 -19.60 -11.13 1.70
N TYR A 173 -20.57 -11.92 2.14
CA TYR A 173 -21.32 -12.87 1.34
C TYR A 173 -22.82 -12.54 1.41
N LEU A 174 -23.52 -12.69 0.29
CA LEU A 174 -24.96 -12.50 0.19
C LEU A 174 -25.60 -13.70 -0.51
N GLY A 175 -26.36 -14.50 0.22
CA GLY A 175 -27.24 -15.52 -0.32
C GLY A 175 -28.57 -14.90 -0.73
N VAL A 176 -29.03 -15.13 -1.95
CA VAL A 176 -30.30 -14.63 -2.47
C VAL A 176 -31.20 -15.81 -2.85
N GLN A 177 -32.43 -15.81 -2.36
CA GLN A 177 -33.41 -16.86 -2.67
C GLN A 177 -33.80 -16.79 -4.16
N VAL A 178 -33.58 -17.91 -4.86
CA VAL A 178 -34.02 -18.16 -6.24
C VAL A 178 -35.52 -18.48 -6.20
N GLN A 179 -36.35 -17.80 -7.00
CA GLN A 179 -37.80 -18.05 -6.97
C GLN A 179 -38.14 -19.22 -7.90
N THR A 180 -38.21 -20.44 -7.36
CA THR A 180 -38.83 -21.56 -8.09
C THR A 180 -40.34 -21.31 -8.22
N ARG A 181 -40.92 -21.67 -9.38
CA ARG A 181 -42.35 -21.46 -9.63
C ARG A 181 -43.17 -22.49 -8.86
N ASN A 182 -43.62 -22.07 -7.68
CA ASN A 182 -44.28 -22.77 -6.57
C ASN A 182 -45.53 -23.66 -6.84
N VAL A 183 -45.75 -24.17 -8.06
CA VAL A 183 -46.94 -24.96 -8.45
C VAL A 183 -46.63 -26.44 -8.64
N VAL A 184 -45.36 -26.84 -8.81
CA VAL A 184 -44.96 -28.21 -9.17
C VAL A 184 -44.04 -28.89 -8.13
N ASP A 185 -43.23 -28.13 -7.38
CA ASP A 185 -42.21 -28.64 -6.45
C ASP A 185 -42.71 -29.69 -5.43
N ARG A 186 -43.86 -29.44 -4.78
CA ARG A 186 -44.41 -30.37 -3.76
C ARG A 186 -44.83 -31.74 -4.31
N ALA A 187 -45.01 -31.86 -5.63
CA ALA A 187 -45.28 -33.13 -6.30
C ALA A 187 -43.98 -33.81 -6.78
N VAL A 188 -42.96 -33.03 -7.16
CA VAL A 188 -41.70 -33.54 -7.72
C VAL A 188 -40.81 -34.18 -6.65
N GLU A 189 -40.61 -33.56 -5.49
CA GLU A 189 -39.72 -34.12 -4.46
C GLU A 189 -40.13 -35.52 -3.98
N ARG A 190 -41.43 -35.82 -3.95
CA ARG A 190 -41.95 -37.14 -3.55
C ARG A 190 -42.05 -38.15 -4.70
N ALA A 191 -41.85 -37.74 -5.94
CA ALA A 191 -42.07 -38.58 -7.13
C ALA A 191 -40.96 -38.52 -8.21
N ALA A 192 -39.82 -37.87 -7.92
CA ALA A 192 -38.71 -37.70 -8.86
C ALA A 192 -38.24 -38.97 -9.60
N PRO A 193 -38.22 -40.19 -9.00
CA PRO A 193 -37.85 -41.42 -9.72
C PRO A 193 -38.87 -41.87 -10.77
N LEU A 194 -40.14 -41.46 -10.64
CA LEU A 194 -41.24 -41.83 -11.54
C LEU A 194 -41.45 -40.78 -12.64
N LEU A 195 -41.41 -39.48 -12.29
CA LEU A 195 -41.66 -38.40 -13.25
C LEU A 195 -40.58 -38.30 -14.34
N ARG A 196 -39.31 -38.59 -14.01
CA ARG A 196 -38.19 -38.64 -14.98
C ARG A 196 -38.36 -39.64 -16.13
N LYS A 197 -39.30 -40.58 -16.02
CA LYS A 197 -39.66 -41.53 -17.10
C LYS A 197 -40.86 -41.10 -17.95
N VAL A 198 -41.59 -40.05 -17.53
CA VAL A 198 -42.88 -39.69 -18.14
C VAL A 198 -42.85 -38.28 -18.75
N PHE A 199 -42.13 -37.32 -18.15
CA PHE A 199 -42.04 -35.94 -18.65
C PHE A 199 -40.61 -35.37 -18.48
N PRO A 200 -39.65 -35.72 -19.35
CA PRO A 200 -38.30 -35.14 -19.33
C PRO A 200 -38.32 -33.62 -19.55
N ASP A 201 -39.07 -33.16 -20.55
CA ASP A 201 -39.15 -31.75 -20.97
C ASP A 201 -39.54 -30.78 -19.83
N ALA A 202 -40.31 -31.26 -18.83
CA ALA A 202 -40.73 -30.46 -17.69
C ALA A 202 -39.58 -30.20 -16.69
N VAL A 203 -38.69 -31.18 -16.50
CA VAL A 203 -37.51 -31.05 -15.63
C VAL A 203 -36.46 -30.16 -16.31
N ASP A 204 -36.28 -30.32 -17.63
CA ASP A 204 -35.34 -29.48 -18.38
C ASP A 204 -35.84 -28.01 -18.43
N ALA A 205 -37.15 -27.78 -18.56
CA ALA A 205 -37.74 -26.44 -18.45
C ALA A 205 -37.62 -25.82 -17.05
N GLU A 206 -37.67 -26.63 -15.99
CA GLU A 206 -37.46 -26.17 -14.60
C GLU A 206 -35.99 -25.78 -14.36
N LEU A 207 -35.05 -26.59 -14.85
CA LEU A 207 -33.62 -26.28 -14.79
C LEU A 207 -33.28 -25.02 -15.58
N LEU A 208 -33.79 -24.86 -16.80
CA LEU A 208 -33.65 -23.63 -17.59
C LEU A 208 -34.27 -22.41 -16.90
N ALA A 209 -35.38 -22.58 -16.17
CA ALA A 209 -35.98 -21.49 -15.40
C ALA A 209 -35.10 -21.08 -14.21
N ILE A 210 -34.44 -22.04 -13.54
CA ILE A 210 -33.46 -21.76 -12.48
C ILE A 210 -32.21 -21.08 -13.06
N GLU A 211 -31.67 -21.56 -14.19
CA GLU A 211 -30.52 -20.93 -14.86
C GLU A 211 -30.84 -19.49 -15.29
N SER A 212 -31.98 -19.26 -15.94
CA SER A 212 -32.44 -17.92 -16.35
C SER A 212 -32.66 -16.96 -15.17
N GLU A 213 -33.15 -17.46 -14.05
CA GLU A 213 -33.33 -16.71 -12.81
C GLU A 213 -31.98 -16.37 -12.15
N VAL A 214 -31.02 -17.30 -12.15
CA VAL A 214 -29.66 -17.07 -11.65
C VAL A 214 -28.91 -16.06 -12.53
N GLU A 215 -28.99 -16.14 -13.86
CA GLU A 215 -28.43 -15.14 -14.78
C GLU A 215 -28.99 -13.72 -14.53
N HIS A 216 -30.26 -13.62 -14.11
CA HIS A 216 -30.85 -12.34 -13.71
C HIS A 216 -30.29 -11.85 -12.36
N LEU A 217 -30.19 -12.73 -11.36
CA LEU A 217 -29.59 -12.40 -10.07
C LEU A 217 -28.12 -11.97 -10.21
N ASP A 218 -27.34 -12.62 -11.08
CA ASP A 218 -25.96 -12.25 -11.40
C ASP A 218 -25.86 -10.80 -11.90
N GLN A 219 -26.80 -10.37 -12.76
CA GLN A 219 -26.86 -9.00 -13.28
C GLN A 219 -27.27 -7.97 -12.21
N VAL A 220 -28.27 -8.30 -11.38
CA VAL A 220 -28.72 -7.43 -10.28
C VAL A 220 -27.62 -7.23 -9.25
N ILE A 221 -26.96 -8.32 -8.82
CA ILE A 221 -25.91 -8.27 -7.79
C ILE A 221 -24.60 -7.69 -8.32
N GLY A 222 -24.26 -7.93 -9.58
CA GLY A 222 -23.07 -7.38 -10.25
C GLY A 222 -23.16 -5.90 -10.61
N SER A 223 -24.33 -5.27 -10.44
CA SER A 223 -24.51 -3.84 -10.67
C SER A 223 -23.85 -2.96 -9.58
N ALA A 224 -23.67 -1.68 -9.88
CA ALA A 224 -23.04 -0.71 -9.00
C ALA A 224 -23.75 -0.62 -7.64
N GLY A 225 -22.99 -0.57 -6.54
CA GLY A 225 -23.49 -0.59 -5.16
C GLY A 225 -23.02 -1.83 -4.39
N LEU A 226 -23.56 -3.00 -4.73
CA LEU A 226 -23.16 -4.30 -4.20
C LEU A 226 -21.90 -4.84 -4.90
N GLU A 227 -21.77 -4.60 -6.21
CA GLU A 227 -20.62 -5.01 -7.05
C GLU A 227 -20.20 -6.47 -6.80
N GLY A 228 -21.19 -7.34 -6.64
CA GLY A 228 -20.98 -8.73 -6.25
C GLY A 228 -20.78 -9.64 -7.44
N ARG A 229 -20.10 -10.77 -7.21
CA ARG A 229 -19.95 -11.85 -8.18
C ARG A 229 -20.36 -13.19 -7.55
N PRO A 230 -20.74 -14.21 -8.34
CA PRO A 230 -20.92 -15.57 -7.83
C PRO A 230 -19.72 -16.01 -6.99
N ALA A 231 -20.00 -16.65 -5.84
CA ALA A 231 -18.97 -17.20 -4.99
C ALA A 231 -18.29 -18.40 -5.68
N THR A 232 -16.95 -18.48 -5.63
CA THR A 232 -16.25 -19.65 -6.16
C THR A 232 -16.45 -20.86 -5.24
N ALA A 233 -16.14 -22.07 -5.74
CA ALA A 233 -16.21 -23.29 -4.93
C ALA A 233 -15.34 -23.21 -3.66
N GLU A 234 -14.14 -22.60 -3.75
CA GLU A 234 -13.28 -22.38 -2.58
C GLU A 234 -13.89 -21.39 -1.57
N GLU A 235 -14.57 -20.35 -2.05
CA GLU A 235 -15.24 -19.36 -1.21
C GLU A 235 -16.51 -19.92 -0.56
N MET A 236 -17.26 -20.77 -1.25
CA MET A 236 -18.38 -21.52 -0.67
C MET A 236 -17.90 -22.50 0.41
N SER A 237 -16.83 -23.26 0.13
CA SER A 237 -16.17 -24.11 1.13
C SER A 237 -15.72 -23.30 2.36
N TRP A 238 -15.10 -22.13 2.13
CA TRP A 238 -14.68 -21.21 3.19
C TRP A 238 -15.87 -20.72 4.02
N LEU A 239 -16.93 -20.23 3.38
CA LEU A 239 -18.15 -19.74 4.02
C LEU A 239 -18.82 -20.84 4.86
N MET A 240 -18.93 -22.06 4.34
CA MET A 240 -19.49 -23.21 5.04
C MET A 240 -18.64 -23.59 6.26
N HIS A 241 -17.32 -23.79 6.10
CA HIS A 241 -16.44 -24.09 7.22
C HIS A 241 -16.46 -23.00 8.30
N ARG A 242 -16.36 -21.72 7.94
CA ARG A 242 -16.39 -20.60 8.91
C ARG A 242 -17.73 -20.51 9.65
N SER A 243 -18.84 -20.85 9.00
CA SER A 243 -20.16 -20.79 9.61
C SER A 243 -20.47 -22.01 10.48
N CYS A 244 -20.11 -23.21 10.04
CA CYS A 244 -20.22 -24.45 10.84
C CYS A 244 -19.18 -24.53 11.97
N SER A 245 -18.15 -23.68 11.96
CA SER A 245 -17.13 -23.54 13.01
C SER A 245 -17.11 -22.13 13.60
N LEU A 246 -18.28 -21.54 13.83
CA LEU A 246 -18.45 -20.15 14.29
C LEU A 246 -17.57 -19.84 15.51
N GLY A 247 -16.81 -18.75 15.46
CA GLY A 247 -15.96 -18.31 16.56
C GLY A 247 -14.72 -19.17 16.86
N LEU A 248 -14.55 -20.34 16.23
CA LEU A 248 -13.24 -21.02 16.23
C LEU A 248 -12.22 -20.20 15.43
N PRO A 249 -10.90 -20.34 15.72
CA PRO A 249 -9.87 -19.79 14.86
C PRO A 249 -10.09 -20.25 13.42
N ALA A 250 -9.88 -19.35 12.47
CA ALA A 250 -10.00 -19.70 11.06
C ALA A 250 -9.02 -20.84 10.71
N PRO A 251 -9.45 -21.85 9.94
CA PRO A 251 -8.68 -23.07 9.71
C PRO A 251 -7.38 -22.76 8.96
N ARG A 252 -6.27 -23.38 9.39
CA ARG A 252 -4.93 -23.13 8.80
C ARG A 252 -4.80 -23.72 7.40
N ASN A 253 -5.36 -24.92 7.21
CA ASN A 253 -5.46 -25.61 5.94
C ASN A 253 -6.94 -25.85 5.67
N MET A 254 -7.43 -25.46 4.50
CA MET A 254 -8.74 -25.90 4.03
C MET A 254 -8.64 -27.33 3.47
N PRO A 255 -9.69 -28.16 3.58
CA PRO A 255 -9.77 -29.40 2.82
C PRO A 255 -9.64 -29.10 1.32
N ALA A 256 -9.04 -30.04 0.57
CA ALA A 256 -9.04 -29.95 -0.88
C ALA A 256 -10.50 -29.96 -1.39
N VAL A 257 -10.81 -29.07 -2.34
CA VAL A 257 -12.12 -29.01 -2.99
C VAL A 257 -12.03 -29.78 -4.31
N PRO A 258 -12.49 -31.04 -4.39
CA PRO A 258 -12.30 -31.88 -5.59
C PRO A 258 -13.19 -31.48 -6.77
N GLY A 259 -14.22 -30.66 -6.54
CA GLY A 259 -15.14 -30.18 -7.56
C GLY A 259 -16.07 -29.10 -7.01
N ALA A 260 -16.90 -28.54 -7.88
CA ALA A 260 -17.85 -27.47 -7.53
C ALA A 260 -19.18 -28.00 -6.94
N ALA A 261 -19.40 -29.32 -6.96
CA ALA A 261 -20.61 -29.95 -6.45
C ALA A 261 -20.30 -30.76 -5.18
N TRP A 262 -21.18 -30.64 -4.18
CA TRP A 262 -21.18 -31.40 -2.93
C TRP A 262 -22.54 -32.06 -2.76
N GLU A 263 -22.55 -33.38 -2.69
CA GLU A 263 -23.73 -34.20 -2.38
C GLU A 263 -23.90 -34.30 -0.83
N PRO A 264 -25.02 -34.82 -0.31
CA PRO A 264 -25.30 -34.80 1.14
C PRO A 264 -24.20 -35.42 2.00
N GLU A 265 -23.54 -36.48 1.52
CA GLU A 265 -22.43 -37.17 2.17
C GLU A 265 -21.18 -36.29 2.30
N ASP A 266 -20.90 -35.43 1.31
CA ASP A 266 -19.75 -34.53 1.33
C ASP A 266 -19.92 -33.40 2.36
N LEU A 267 -21.18 -32.97 2.60
CA LEU A 267 -21.50 -31.93 3.57
C LEU A 267 -21.15 -32.32 5.02
N ALA A 268 -21.01 -33.62 5.32
CA ALA A 268 -20.53 -34.11 6.60
C ALA A 268 -19.17 -33.50 6.98
N SER A 269 -18.30 -33.23 6.01
CA SER A 269 -16.98 -32.62 6.23
C SER A 269 -17.04 -31.21 6.85
N PHE A 270 -18.15 -30.49 6.67
CA PHE A 270 -18.38 -29.18 7.30
C PHE A 270 -18.90 -29.31 8.73
N THR A 271 -19.79 -30.29 9.00
CA THR A 271 -20.38 -30.51 10.32
C THR A 271 -19.45 -31.26 11.28
N ASP A 272 -18.63 -32.18 10.78
CA ASP A 272 -17.64 -32.91 11.57
C ASP A 272 -16.44 -32.05 12.00
N ALA A 273 -16.33 -30.83 11.47
CA ALA A 273 -15.30 -29.86 11.83
C ALA A 273 -15.43 -29.36 13.27
N ALA A 274 -16.66 -29.08 13.71
CA ALA A 274 -16.94 -28.50 15.03
C ALA A 274 -18.31 -28.90 15.57
N ASP A 275 -18.38 -29.08 16.89
CA ASP A 275 -19.61 -29.33 17.63
C ASP A 275 -20.03 -28.10 18.44
N PHE A 276 -21.34 -27.86 18.52
CA PHE A 276 -21.96 -26.72 19.19
C PHE A 276 -22.70 -27.24 20.43
N HIS A 277 -22.31 -26.78 21.61
CA HIS A 277 -22.86 -27.22 22.89
C HIS A 277 -23.30 -26.03 23.74
N GLN A 278 -24.53 -26.02 24.24
CA GLN A 278 -25.02 -25.02 25.19
C GLN A 278 -25.62 -25.73 26.40
N ASP A 279 -25.08 -25.46 27.60
CA ASP A 279 -25.75 -25.84 28.85
C ASP A 279 -27.04 -25.02 29.03
N PRO A 280 -28.14 -25.57 29.57
CA PRO A 280 -29.39 -24.84 29.71
C PRO A 280 -29.22 -23.47 30.39
N TYR A 281 -29.72 -22.42 29.74
CA TYR A 281 -29.59 -21.01 30.15
C TYR A 281 -28.15 -20.46 30.21
N SER A 282 -27.13 -21.16 29.70
CA SER A 282 -25.78 -20.61 29.57
C SER A 282 -25.80 -19.36 28.68
N PRO A 283 -25.11 -18.28 29.07
CA PRO A 283 -25.03 -17.03 28.31
C PRO A 283 -24.09 -17.14 27.09
N THR A 284 -23.52 -18.32 26.80
CA THR A 284 -22.70 -18.57 25.61
C THR A 284 -23.04 -19.93 24.99
N VAL A 285 -22.76 -20.09 23.70
CA VAL A 285 -22.61 -21.42 23.10
C VAL A 285 -21.12 -21.79 23.09
N THR A 286 -20.80 -22.99 23.55
CA THR A 286 -19.47 -23.57 23.48
C THR A 286 -19.28 -24.24 22.14
N VAL A 287 -18.34 -23.76 21.32
CA VAL A 287 -17.98 -24.37 20.05
C VAL A 287 -16.65 -25.12 20.23
N ARG A 288 -16.65 -26.42 19.93
CA ARG A 288 -15.51 -27.32 20.09
C ARG A 288 -15.04 -27.81 18.72
N GLY A 289 -13.81 -27.49 18.33
CA GLY A 289 -13.20 -28.06 17.14
C GLY A 289 -12.91 -29.54 17.34
N ARG A 290 -13.44 -30.38 16.45
CA ARG A 290 -13.33 -31.85 16.52
C ARG A 290 -12.24 -32.39 15.61
N THR A 291 -12.01 -31.75 14.47
CA THR A 291 -11.06 -32.21 13.44
C THR A 291 -10.21 -31.05 12.89
N GLY A 292 -9.25 -31.38 12.03
CA GLY A 292 -8.38 -30.39 11.38
C GLY A 292 -7.49 -29.59 12.35
N SER A 293 -7.12 -28.36 11.96
CA SER A 293 -6.23 -27.50 12.75
C SER A 293 -6.83 -26.98 14.07
N ASN A 294 -8.13 -27.22 14.28
CA ASN A 294 -8.87 -26.77 15.46
C ASN A 294 -9.23 -27.92 16.42
N ALA A 295 -8.78 -29.16 16.15
CA ALA A 295 -9.05 -30.30 17.02
C ALA A 295 -8.63 -30.02 18.47
N GLY A 296 -9.57 -30.17 19.41
CA GLY A 296 -9.38 -29.89 20.84
C GLY A 296 -9.47 -28.40 21.23
N VAL A 297 -9.55 -27.47 20.26
CA VAL A 297 -9.75 -26.05 20.55
C VAL A 297 -11.20 -25.81 20.93
N THR A 298 -11.42 -25.28 22.12
CA THR A 298 -12.74 -24.83 22.60
C THR A 298 -12.82 -23.31 22.60
N ARG A 299 -13.96 -22.76 22.18
CA ARG A 299 -14.28 -21.33 22.26
C ARG A 299 -15.67 -21.14 22.83
N HIS A 300 -15.85 -20.06 23.58
CA HIS A 300 -17.17 -19.58 23.97
C HIS A 300 -17.58 -18.49 22.99
N VAL A 301 -18.79 -18.60 22.45
CA VAL A 301 -19.36 -17.64 21.49
C VAL A 301 -20.59 -17.01 22.11
N THR A 302 -20.63 -15.67 22.10
CA THR A 302 -21.81 -14.89 22.45
C THR A 302 -22.42 -14.35 21.16
N VAL A 303 -23.66 -14.74 20.89
CA VAL A 303 -24.49 -14.23 19.80
C VAL A 303 -25.40 -13.14 20.35
N LEU A 304 -25.26 -11.94 19.79
CA LEU A 304 -26.06 -10.76 20.09
C LEU A 304 -27.01 -10.45 18.92
N THR A 305 -28.01 -9.63 19.16
CA THR A 305 -28.97 -9.20 18.13
C THR A 305 -29.16 -7.68 18.16
N VAL A 306 -29.41 -7.10 16.99
CA VAL A 306 -29.76 -5.67 16.89
C VAL A 306 -31.18 -5.45 17.42
N GLY A 307 -31.29 -4.60 18.43
CA GLY A 307 -32.51 -4.20 19.10
C GLY A 307 -33.11 -2.90 18.56
N MET A 308 -33.71 -2.10 19.43
CA MET A 308 -34.25 -0.78 19.06
C MET A 308 -33.16 0.19 18.61
N MET A 309 -33.48 1.00 17.59
CA MET A 309 -32.56 2.00 17.02
C MET A 309 -33.24 3.37 17.02
N HIS A 310 -32.52 4.39 17.49
CA HIS A 310 -32.89 5.79 17.41
C HIS A 310 -32.31 6.40 16.13
N GLY A 311 -32.98 7.42 15.57
CA GLY A 311 -32.75 7.92 14.22
C GLY A 311 -31.27 8.19 13.88
N LEU A 312 -30.64 7.23 13.22
CA LEU A 312 -29.30 7.36 12.66
C LEU A 312 -29.39 8.27 11.44
N GLN A 313 -28.44 9.21 11.33
CA GLN A 313 -28.32 10.12 10.19
C GLN A 313 -27.05 9.73 9.43
N ILE A 314 -27.21 8.75 8.53
CA ILE A 314 -26.14 8.19 7.71
C ILE A 314 -26.39 8.68 6.28
N PRO A 315 -25.42 9.33 5.63
CA PRO A 315 -24.02 9.47 6.04
C PRO A 315 -23.65 10.71 6.87
N GLU A 316 -24.56 11.66 7.10
CA GLU A 316 -24.21 13.04 7.48
C GLU A 316 -23.59 13.18 8.89
N ILE A 317 -23.93 12.29 9.82
CA ILE A 317 -23.49 12.35 11.22
C ILE A 317 -23.01 10.98 11.73
N ASP A 318 -23.60 9.88 11.27
CA ASP A 318 -23.33 8.53 11.71
C ASP A 318 -22.59 7.70 10.64
N ASP A 319 -21.65 6.87 11.08
CA ASP A 319 -21.03 5.82 10.26
C ASP A 319 -22.01 4.65 9.99
N PRO A 320 -21.79 3.88 8.90
CA PRO A 320 -22.50 2.65 8.60
C PRO A 320 -22.48 1.71 9.80
N TRP A 321 -23.67 1.36 10.25
CA TRP A 321 -23.81 0.80 11.59
C TRP A 321 -23.32 -0.65 11.70
N VAL A 322 -23.14 -1.39 10.59
CA VAL A 322 -22.40 -2.67 10.62
C VAL A 322 -20.89 -2.43 10.71
N GLN A 323 -20.34 -1.48 9.94
CA GLN A 323 -18.90 -1.14 9.98
C GLN A 323 -18.43 -0.72 11.37
N ARG A 324 -19.33 -0.19 12.23
CA ARG A 324 -19.00 0.13 13.63
C ARG A 324 -18.48 -1.07 14.43
N SER A 325 -18.75 -2.34 14.08
CA SER A 325 -18.13 -3.48 14.76
C SER A 325 -16.62 -3.57 14.50
N ASP A 326 -16.17 -3.05 13.37
CA ASP A 326 -14.76 -2.98 12.96
C ASP A 326 -13.99 -1.90 13.75
N ARG A 327 -14.53 -1.44 14.89
CA ARG A 327 -13.79 -0.67 15.89
C ARG A 327 -13.17 -1.53 17.01
N LEU A 328 -13.47 -2.83 17.05
CA LEU A 328 -12.94 -3.75 18.05
C LEU A 328 -11.69 -4.50 17.54
N PRO A 329 -10.73 -4.83 18.43
CA PRO A 329 -9.58 -5.67 18.07
C PRO A 329 -9.96 -7.12 17.72
N ALA A 330 -11.09 -7.61 18.24
CA ALA A 330 -11.61 -8.94 17.93
C ALA A 330 -12.47 -8.89 16.66
N SER A 331 -12.34 -9.90 15.79
CA SER A 331 -13.24 -10.05 14.65
C SER A 331 -14.66 -10.31 15.12
N VAL A 332 -15.61 -9.49 14.63
CA VAL A 332 -17.04 -9.65 14.86
C VAL A 332 -17.65 -10.26 13.60
N GLU A 333 -18.24 -11.45 13.71
CA GLU A 333 -18.97 -12.04 12.59
C GLU A 333 -20.42 -11.54 12.60
N TRP A 334 -20.99 -11.32 11.42
CA TRP A 334 -22.41 -11.00 11.27
C TRP A 334 -23.13 -12.09 10.48
N SER A 335 -24.40 -12.30 10.86
CA SER A 335 -25.39 -13.00 10.05
C SER A 335 -26.67 -12.15 10.04
N ALA A 336 -27.25 -11.90 8.88
CA ALA A 336 -28.55 -11.25 8.81
C ALA A 336 -29.48 -11.92 7.82
N ARG A 337 -30.73 -12.12 8.24
CA ARG A 337 -31.83 -12.57 7.40
C ARG A 337 -32.67 -11.35 7.05
N LEU A 338 -32.90 -11.11 5.76
CA LEU A 338 -33.76 -10.02 5.29
C LEU A 338 -34.81 -10.57 4.33
N TYR A 339 -36.08 -10.24 4.54
CA TYR A 339 -37.13 -10.41 3.54
C TYR A 339 -37.45 -9.04 2.94
N VAL A 340 -37.16 -8.89 1.65
CA VAL A 340 -37.56 -7.69 0.89
C VAL A 340 -39.03 -7.87 0.54
N ARG A 341 -39.89 -6.97 1.01
CA ARG A 341 -41.34 -7.10 0.77
C ARG A 341 -41.71 -6.65 -0.62
N LYS A 342 -42.76 -7.25 -1.17
CA LYS A 342 -43.35 -6.81 -2.44
C LYS A 342 -44.05 -5.46 -2.27
N PRO A 343 -43.97 -4.52 -3.24
CA PRO A 343 -44.57 -3.19 -3.13
C PRO A 343 -46.07 -3.20 -2.84
N GLU A 344 -46.82 -4.17 -3.36
CA GLU A 344 -48.28 -4.28 -3.20
C GLU A 344 -48.67 -4.60 -1.76
N GLU A 345 -47.90 -5.48 -1.08
CA GLU A 345 -48.08 -5.79 0.34
C GLU A 345 -47.82 -4.57 1.24
N VAL A 346 -46.88 -3.72 0.81
CA VAL A 346 -46.40 -2.56 1.57
C VAL A 346 -47.37 -1.39 1.43
N SER A 347 -47.76 -1.05 0.20
CA SER A 347 -48.61 0.11 -0.11
C SER A 347 -49.94 0.04 0.65
N GLY A 348 -50.64 -1.10 0.59
CA GLY A 348 -51.91 -1.28 1.30
C GLY A 348 -51.81 -1.25 2.83
N GLU A 349 -50.66 -1.62 3.41
CA GLU A 349 -50.40 -1.51 4.85
C GLU A 349 -50.07 -0.05 5.24
N LEU A 350 -49.20 0.61 4.49
CA LEU A 350 -48.83 2.01 4.71
C LEU A 350 -50.04 2.93 4.59
N GLN A 351 -50.84 2.82 3.53
CA GLN A 351 -52.02 3.67 3.32
C GLN A 351 -53.02 3.57 4.48
N ARG A 352 -53.19 2.37 5.09
CA ARG A 352 -54.02 2.18 6.29
C ARG A 352 -53.44 2.89 7.52
N GLN A 353 -52.12 2.82 7.74
CA GLN A 353 -51.47 3.52 8.86
C GLN A 353 -51.50 5.05 8.66
N MET A 354 -51.26 5.52 7.44
CA MET A 354 -51.30 6.94 7.07
C MET A 354 -52.70 7.52 7.28
N ASN A 355 -53.75 6.81 6.85
CA ASN A 355 -55.14 7.20 7.10
C ASN A 355 -55.47 7.22 8.61
N LYS A 356 -54.92 6.28 9.39
CA LYS A 356 -55.08 6.28 10.85
C LYS A 356 -54.42 7.52 11.50
N VAL A 357 -53.20 7.86 11.11
CA VAL A 357 -52.50 9.06 11.61
C VAL A 357 -53.23 10.34 11.19
N ARG A 358 -53.64 10.44 9.91
CA ARG A 358 -54.46 11.56 9.41
C ARG A 358 -55.76 11.71 10.20
N SER A 359 -56.46 10.61 10.48
CA SER A 359 -57.68 10.60 11.32
C SER A 359 -57.41 11.03 12.77
N GLN A 360 -56.27 10.65 13.35
CA GLN A 360 -55.89 11.07 14.70
C GLN A 360 -55.57 12.56 14.76
N VAL A 361 -54.79 13.08 13.81
CA VAL A 361 -54.51 14.53 13.70
C VAL A 361 -55.83 15.28 13.55
N LYS A 362 -56.68 14.86 12.60
CA LYS A 362 -57.98 15.48 12.36
C LYS A 362 -58.88 15.49 13.60
N HIS A 363 -58.93 14.40 14.37
CA HIS A 363 -59.68 14.36 15.62
C HIS A 363 -59.16 15.43 16.60
N TYR A 364 -57.84 15.56 16.80
CA TYR A 364 -57.30 16.64 17.65
C TYR A 364 -57.63 18.04 17.13
N THR A 365 -57.44 18.31 15.84
CA THR A 365 -57.58 19.65 15.26
C THR A 365 -59.04 20.08 15.03
N ASP A 366 -59.89 19.17 14.54
CA ASP A 366 -61.23 19.49 14.03
C ASP A 366 -62.34 19.15 15.03
N GLU A 367 -62.14 18.15 15.90
CA GLU A 367 -63.16 17.71 16.88
C GLU A 367 -62.90 18.26 18.30
N HIS A 368 -61.65 18.58 18.63
CA HIS A 368 -61.27 19.09 19.96
C HIS A 368 -60.63 20.49 19.94
N GLU A 369 -60.34 21.07 18.77
CA GLU A 369 -59.66 22.37 18.60
C GLU A 369 -58.31 22.46 19.37
N LEU A 370 -57.63 21.32 19.53
CA LEU A 370 -56.36 21.19 20.26
C LEU A 370 -55.20 20.90 19.31
N GLU A 371 -54.02 21.46 19.60
CA GLU A 371 -52.80 21.08 18.90
C GLU A 371 -52.46 19.59 19.15
N PRO A 372 -52.14 18.81 18.10
CA PRO A 372 -51.80 17.41 18.25
C PRO A 372 -50.47 17.24 19.04
N PRO A 373 -50.34 16.23 19.90
CA PRO A 373 -49.10 15.98 20.64
C PRO A 373 -47.88 15.88 19.71
N GLN A 374 -46.71 16.39 20.13
CA GLN A 374 -45.49 16.42 19.30
C GLN A 374 -45.03 15.05 18.76
N SER A 375 -45.42 13.95 19.38
CA SER A 375 -45.21 12.60 18.84
C SER A 375 -46.10 12.31 17.63
N LEU A 376 -47.38 12.68 17.69
CA LEU A 376 -48.34 12.57 16.59
C LEU A 376 -48.03 13.57 15.48
N ALA A 377 -47.64 14.80 15.80
CA ALA A 377 -47.19 15.80 14.82
C ALA A 377 -45.99 15.28 14.00
N ARG A 378 -44.97 14.71 14.65
CA ARG A 378 -43.83 14.06 13.96
C ARG A 378 -44.25 12.85 13.11
N GLN A 379 -45.23 12.07 13.56
CA GLN A 379 -45.80 10.99 12.75
C GLN A 379 -46.53 11.53 11.52
N ALA A 380 -47.25 12.65 11.65
CA ALA A 380 -47.94 13.31 10.55
C ALA A 380 -46.97 13.85 9.49
N SER A 381 -45.91 14.54 9.91
CA SER A 381 -44.83 14.98 8.99
C SER A 381 -44.22 13.79 8.24
N ARG A 382 -43.88 12.71 8.95
CA ARG A 382 -43.31 11.51 8.33
C ARG A 382 -44.30 10.75 7.44
N VAL A 383 -45.60 10.86 7.71
CA VAL A 383 -46.66 10.35 6.81
C VAL A 383 -46.69 11.15 5.52
N LEU A 384 -46.46 12.46 5.54
CA LEU A 384 -46.36 13.27 4.32
C LEU A 384 -45.11 12.93 3.51
N GLU A 385 -43.95 12.77 4.16
CA GLU A 385 -42.71 12.29 3.50
C GLU A 385 -42.92 10.95 2.80
N ILE A 386 -43.59 9.99 3.45
CA ILE A 386 -43.88 8.66 2.87
C ILE A 386 -44.94 8.74 1.76
N ASP A 387 -45.91 9.66 1.84
CA ASP A 387 -46.90 9.88 0.77
C ASP A 387 -46.22 10.43 -0.50
N ASP A 388 -45.25 11.34 -0.33
CA ASP A 388 -44.45 11.90 -1.41
C ASP A 388 -43.47 10.86 -1.99
N GLU A 389 -42.78 10.05 -1.16
CA GLU A 389 -42.00 8.88 -1.59
C GLU A 389 -42.84 7.93 -2.48
N MET A 390 -44.09 7.67 -2.11
CA MET A 390 -44.97 6.76 -2.87
C MET A 390 -45.58 7.41 -4.12
N THR A 391 -45.82 8.72 -4.11
CA THR A 391 -46.50 9.44 -5.21
C THR A 391 -45.52 9.90 -6.29
N SER A 392 -44.27 10.21 -5.93
CA SER A 392 -43.21 10.68 -6.85
C SER A 392 -42.71 9.63 -7.86
N GLY A 393 -43.19 8.39 -7.79
CA GLY A 393 -42.93 7.35 -8.79
C GLY A 393 -41.61 6.58 -8.65
N PHE A 394 -40.71 6.99 -7.74
CA PHE A 394 -39.49 6.24 -7.39
C PHE A 394 -39.79 5.06 -6.46
N THR A 395 -40.51 4.07 -6.99
CA THR A 395 -41.00 2.87 -6.26
C THR A 395 -39.92 2.09 -5.51
N ALA A 396 -38.67 2.13 -5.98
CA ALA A 396 -37.55 1.42 -5.36
C ALA A 396 -37.34 1.81 -3.88
N LEU A 397 -37.33 3.11 -3.56
CA LEU A 397 -37.04 3.60 -2.20
C LEU A 397 -38.21 3.38 -1.22
N ALA A 398 -39.45 3.34 -1.75
CA ALA A 398 -40.64 2.98 -0.98
C ALA A 398 -40.62 1.52 -0.48
N THR A 399 -39.82 0.64 -1.10
CA THR A 399 -39.67 -0.77 -0.70
C THR A 399 -39.26 -0.90 0.77
N ARG A 400 -39.94 -1.78 1.50
CA ARG A 400 -39.70 -2.01 2.94
C ARG A 400 -39.20 -3.44 3.20
N VAL A 401 -38.35 -3.59 4.20
CA VAL A 401 -37.75 -4.87 4.59
C VAL A 401 -38.22 -5.32 5.97
N ARG A 402 -38.25 -6.64 6.17
CA ARG A 402 -38.28 -7.29 7.48
C ARG A 402 -36.93 -7.95 7.69
N SER A 403 -36.22 -7.63 8.77
CA SER A 403 -34.85 -8.11 8.94
C SER A 403 -34.50 -8.48 10.39
N TRP A 404 -33.58 -9.42 10.52
CA TRP A 404 -33.01 -9.91 11.77
C TRP A 404 -31.50 -9.90 11.61
N TRP A 405 -30.80 -9.26 12.54
CA TRP A 405 -29.36 -9.02 12.45
C TRP A 405 -28.68 -9.54 13.70
N ARG A 406 -27.77 -10.50 13.52
CA ARG A 406 -27.01 -11.16 14.57
C ARG A 406 -25.54 -10.79 14.48
N LEU A 407 -24.90 -10.61 15.63
CA LEU A 407 -23.47 -10.41 15.79
C LEU A 407 -22.93 -11.58 16.60
N ALA A 408 -21.76 -12.12 16.26
CA ALA A 408 -21.08 -13.12 17.06
C ALA A 408 -19.67 -12.65 17.44
N VAL A 409 -19.34 -12.80 18.73
CA VAL A 409 -17.99 -12.61 19.29
C VAL A 409 -17.57 -13.85 20.07
N SER A 410 -16.28 -14.17 20.02
CA SER A 410 -15.74 -15.41 20.57
C SER A 410 -14.52 -15.19 21.47
N GLY A 411 -14.48 -15.87 22.60
CA GLY A 411 -13.36 -15.85 23.55
C GLY A 411 -12.79 -17.25 23.84
N PRO A 412 -11.55 -17.35 24.38
CA PRO A 412 -11.04 -18.59 24.97
C PRO A 412 -11.85 -19.03 26.20
N THR A 413 -12.44 -18.09 26.93
CA THR A 413 -13.27 -18.33 28.10
C THR A 413 -14.63 -17.66 27.94
N GLU A 414 -15.65 -18.13 28.67
CA GLU A 414 -16.96 -17.48 28.74
C GLU A 414 -16.84 -16.00 29.13
N ARG A 415 -16.00 -15.71 30.13
CA ARG A 415 -15.73 -14.35 30.62
C ARG A 415 -15.15 -13.45 29.53
N ASP A 416 -14.30 -13.97 28.64
CA ASP A 416 -13.74 -13.20 27.54
C ASP A 416 -14.76 -12.93 26.43
N ALA A 417 -15.62 -13.91 26.12
CA ALA A 417 -16.71 -13.73 25.15
C ALA A 417 -17.70 -12.67 25.65
N LEU A 418 -18.13 -12.75 26.91
CA LEU A 418 -19.03 -11.78 27.54
C LEU A 418 -18.39 -10.39 27.69
N ARG A 419 -17.07 -10.30 27.92
CA ARG A 419 -16.33 -9.03 27.92
C ARG A 419 -16.34 -8.37 26.54
N LEU A 420 -16.14 -9.13 25.46
CA LEU A 420 -16.25 -8.62 24.09
C LEU A 420 -17.70 -8.23 23.73
N ALA A 421 -18.68 -9.00 24.21
CA ALA A 421 -20.10 -8.68 24.05
C ALA A 421 -20.47 -7.36 24.73
N GLN A 422 -19.99 -7.14 25.95
CA GLN A 422 -20.19 -5.87 26.67
C GLN A 422 -19.54 -4.69 25.92
N GLN A 423 -18.34 -4.88 25.35
CA GLN A 423 -17.71 -3.86 24.51
C GLN A 423 -18.54 -3.53 23.26
N LEU A 424 -19.19 -4.51 22.63
CA LEU A 424 -20.16 -4.25 21.56
C LEU A 424 -21.37 -3.46 22.05
N LEU A 425 -21.96 -3.82 23.20
CA LEU A 425 -23.09 -3.08 23.77
C LEU A 425 -22.73 -1.60 24.01
N ASP A 426 -21.56 -1.32 24.58
CA ASP A 426 -21.13 0.05 24.88
C ASP A 426 -20.72 0.85 23.63
N LEU A 427 -20.17 0.19 22.62
CA LEU A 427 -19.80 0.78 21.33
C LEU A 427 -21.01 1.27 20.50
N TYR A 428 -22.18 0.68 20.70
CA TYR A 428 -23.41 0.99 19.95
C TYR A 428 -24.37 1.95 20.68
N LYS A 429 -24.22 2.10 22.01
CA LYS A 429 -24.96 3.10 22.80
C LYS A 429 -24.66 4.54 22.35
N PRO A 430 -25.60 5.49 22.55
CA PRO A 430 -27.00 5.28 22.92
C PRO A 430 -27.92 5.02 21.71
N LYS A 431 -27.42 5.19 20.47
CA LYS A 431 -28.25 5.22 19.26
C LYS A 431 -28.80 3.84 18.87
N VAL A 432 -28.07 2.77 19.14
CA VAL A 432 -28.46 1.39 18.80
C VAL A 432 -28.41 0.51 20.04
N ALA A 433 -29.52 -0.12 20.39
CA ALA A 433 -29.55 -1.18 21.38
C ALA A 433 -29.00 -2.46 20.75
N ILE A 434 -28.03 -3.08 21.43
CA ILE A 434 -27.60 -4.45 21.15
C ILE A 434 -28.09 -5.31 22.31
N GLU A 435 -28.80 -6.38 21.99
CA GLU A 435 -29.50 -7.22 22.96
C GLU A 435 -28.91 -8.63 22.97
N HIS A 436 -28.97 -9.31 24.12
CA HIS A 436 -28.39 -10.63 24.33
C HIS A 436 -29.51 -11.67 24.58
N PRO A 437 -29.90 -12.47 23.56
CA PRO A 437 -30.99 -13.45 23.67
C PRO A 437 -30.55 -14.74 24.37
N GLU A 438 -31.48 -15.46 25.02
CA GLU A 438 -31.16 -16.69 25.78
C GLU A 438 -30.80 -17.91 24.89
N ALA A 439 -31.40 -18.01 23.70
CA ALA A 439 -31.31 -19.18 22.82
C ALA A 439 -30.01 -19.24 21.99
N GLN A 440 -28.86 -19.11 22.64
CA GLN A 440 -27.53 -18.95 22.01
C GLN A 440 -27.20 -20.03 20.96
N TYR A 441 -27.46 -21.32 21.23
CA TYR A 441 -27.23 -22.40 20.26
C TYR A 441 -28.03 -22.20 18.96
N ALA A 442 -29.33 -21.93 19.08
CA ALA A 442 -30.21 -21.75 17.92
C ALA A 442 -29.88 -20.46 17.16
N MET A 443 -29.55 -19.38 17.88
CA MET A 443 -29.09 -18.12 17.29
C MET A 443 -27.73 -18.26 16.57
N ALA A 444 -26.84 -19.13 17.05
CA ALA A 444 -25.58 -19.44 16.38
C ALA A 444 -25.78 -20.24 15.08
N ARG A 445 -26.78 -21.13 15.03
CA ARG A 445 -27.14 -21.84 13.78
C ARG A 445 -27.61 -20.91 12.67
N GLU A 446 -28.21 -19.75 12.98
CA GLU A 446 -28.57 -18.74 11.97
C GLU A 446 -27.36 -18.19 11.16
N PHE A 447 -26.11 -18.46 11.57
CA PHE A 447 -24.91 -18.13 10.80
C PHE A 447 -24.62 -19.13 9.68
N ILE A 448 -25.15 -20.35 9.74
CA ILE A 448 -24.92 -21.39 8.72
C ILE A 448 -25.82 -21.11 7.50
N PRO A 449 -25.26 -21.04 6.27
CA PRO A 449 -26.03 -20.96 5.05
C PRO A 449 -27.15 -22.01 4.98
N GLY A 450 -28.37 -21.56 4.65
CA GLY A 450 -29.56 -22.41 4.57
C GLY A 450 -30.30 -22.70 5.89
N GLU A 451 -29.72 -22.47 7.07
CA GLU A 451 -30.43 -22.70 8.35
C GLU A 451 -31.63 -21.73 8.54
N PRO A 452 -32.79 -22.21 9.03
CA PRO A 452 -33.95 -21.35 9.25
C PRO A 452 -33.72 -20.30 10.35
N LEU A 453 -34.53 -19.25 10.35
CA LEU A 453 -34.57 -18.27 11.44
C LEU A 453 -35.03 -18.95 12.74
N ALA A 454 -34.22 -18.87 13.80
CA ALA A 454 -34.50 -19.53 15.08
C ALA A 454 -35.62 -18.83 15.88
N SER A 455 -35.74 -17.51 15.75
CA SER A 455 -36.80 -16.75 16.39
C SER A 455 -37.19 -15.49 15.62
N SER A 456 -38.49 -15.25 15.51
CA SER A 456 -39.07 -14.03 14.96
C SER A 456 -38.87 -12.79 15.85
N ALA A 457 -38.43 -12.97 17.09
CA ALA A 457 -38.07 -11.89 18.00
C ALA A 457 -36.97 -10.97 17.41
N TYR A 458 -36.92 -9.73 17.89
CA TYR A 458 -35.99 -8.69 17.42
C TYR A 458 -36.14 -8.28 15.95
N LEU A 459 -37.22 -8.69 15.26
CA LEU A 459 -37.57 -8.20 13.92
C LEU A 459 -37.45 -6.67 13.81
N ARG A 460 -36.56 -6.20 12.93
CA ARG A 460 -36.44 -4.80 12.51
C ARG A 460 -37.27 -4.58 11.25
N ARG A 461 -38.10 -3.53 11.26
CA ARG A 461 -38.91 -3.09 10.11
C ARG A 461 -38.33 -1.75 9.63
N GLY A 462 -37.96 -1.65 8.37
CA GLY A 462 -37.32 -0.45 7.80
C GLY A 462 -37.53 -0.34 6.29
N SER A 463 -37.00 0.72 5.68
CA SER A 463 -36.86 0.83 4.22
C SER A 463 -35.66 0.01 3.73
N VAL A 464 -35.61 -0.25 2.42
CA VAL A 464 -34.37 -0.76 1.77
C VAL A 464 -33.20 0.19 1.99
N VAL A 465 -33.44 1.52 2.03
CA VAL A 465 -32.43 2.55 2.34
C VAL A 465 -31.81 2.38 3.73
N TRP A 466 -32.64 2.09 4.75
CA TRP A 466 -32.14 1.83 6.11
C TRP A 466 -31.33 0.52 6.21
N ALA A 467 -31.66 -0.49 5.41
CA ALA A 467 -30.85 -1.70 5.34
C ALA A 467 -29.57 -1.51 4.51
N ALA A 468 -29.61 -0.66 3.48
CA ALA A 468 -28.45 -0.29 2.67
C ALA A 468 -27.44 0.55 3.46
N SER A 469 -27.90 1.47 4.33
CA SER A 469 -27.03 2.29 5.19
C SER A 469 -26.28 1.51 6.28
N ALA A 470 -26.52 0.20 6.38
CA ALA A 470 -25.64 -0.71 7.10
C ALA A 470 -24.24 -0.81 6.48
N VAL A 471 -24.16 -0.69 5.14
CA VAL A 471 -22.98 -0.85 4.26
C VAL A 471 -22.01 -1.94 4.77
N PRO A 472 -22.42 -3.22 4.78
CA PRO A 472 -21.59 -4.30 5.33
C PRO A 472 -20.26 -4.47 4.60
N THR A 473 -20.21 -4.10 3.31
CA THR A 473 -19.02 -4.06 2.45
C THR A 473 -18.05 -2.93 2.78
N ALA A 474 -18.42 -1.98 3.64
CA ALA A 474 -17.55 -0.85 3.99
C ALA A 474 -16.23 -1.35 4.59
N THR A 475 -15.12 -0.90 3.99
CA THR A 475 -13.74 -1.22 4.39
C THR A 475 -12.92 0.05 4.63
N ALA A 476 -11.82 -0.15 5.34
CA ALA A 476 -10.73 0.79 5.58
C ALA A 476 -9.37 0.16 5.21
N GLU A 477 -9.39 -0.84 4.32
CA GLU A 477 -8.18 -1.49 3.78
C GLU A 477 -7.47 -0.53 2.81
N VAL A 478 -6.12 -0.54 2.86
CA VAL A 478 -5.22 0.25 2.02
C VAL A 478 -3.91 -0.51 1.88
N GLY A 479 -3.27 -0.41 0.71
CA GLY A 479 -2.02 -1.11 0.40
C GLY A 479 -2.22 -2.52 -0.15
N ASP A 480 -1.14 -3.31 -0.16
CA ASP A 480 -1.05 -4.58 -0.87
C ASP A 480 -0.83 -5.77 0.08
N ARG A 481 -1.05 -7.00 -0.41
CA ARG A 481 -0.80 -8.25 0.34
C ARG A 481 0.68 -8.68 0.40
N ARG A 482 1.58 -7.96 -0.27
CA ARG A 482 3.01 -8.27 -0.38
C ARG A 482 3.84 -6.99 -0.29
N GLY A 483 5.17 -7.13 -0.34
CA GLY A 483 6.08 -5.99 -0.26
C GLY A 483 6.38 -5.57 1.17
N ILE A 484 6.84 -4.33 1.35
CA ILE A 484 7.37 -3.81 2.61
C ILE A 484 6.24 -3.52 3.61
N LEU A 485 6.46 -3.77 4.91
CA LEU A 485 5.52 -3.35 5.95
C LEU A 485 5.72 -1.86 6.26
N LEU A 486 4.69 -1.04 6.07
CA LEU A 486 4.71 0.39 6.40
C LEU A 486 4.32 0.66 7.87
N GLY A 487 3.39 -0.13 8.40
CA GLY A 487 2.87 0.03 9.76
C GLY A 487 1.42 -0.45 9.86
N GLU A 488 0.52 0.40 10.39
CA GLU A 488 -0.88 0.02 10.63
C GLU A 488 -1.89 1.11 10.25
N THR A 489 -3.11 0.73 9.88
CA THR A 489 -4.23 1.69 9.76
C THR A 489 -4.53 2.37 11.09
N CYS A 490 -4.84 3.67 11.05
CA CYS A 490 -5.24 4.48 12.21
C CYS A 490 -6.76 4.55 12.42
N THR A 491 -7.54 3.95 11.51
CA THR A 491 -8.95 3.69 11.73
C THR A 491 -9.14 2.71 12.89
N ALA A 492 -10.40 2.51 13.25
CA ALA A 492 -10.72 1.86 14.51
C ALA A 492 -10.31 0.37 14.57
N THR A 493 -10.25 -0.34 13.44
CA THR A 493 -9.41 -1.54 13.29
C THR A 493 -8.01 -1.11 12.88
N ARG A 494 -7.02 -1.40 13.74
CA ARG A 494 -5.60 -1.36 13.38
C ARG A 494 -5.22 -2.61 12.62
N ARG A 495 -4.98 -2.47 11.32
CA ARG A 495 -4.60 -3.56 10.41
C ARG A 495 -3.20 -3.28 9.87
N PRO A 496 -2.31 -4.28 9.80
CA PRO A 496 -1.02 -4.11 9.16
C PRO A 496 -1.16 -3.66 7.69
N VAL A 497 -0.37 -2.66 7.30
CA VAL A 497 -0.33 -2.12 5.93
C VAL A 497 0.99 -2.52 5.30
N ALA A 498 0.95 -3.54 4.45
CA ALA A 498 2.05 -3.84 3.52
C ALA A 498 1.84 -3.07 2.21
N TRP A 499 2.92 -2.81 1.47
CA TRP A 499 2.90 -2.10 0.20
C TRP A 499 4.04 -2.58 -0.69
N ASP A 500 3.76 -2.81 -1.97
CA ASP A 500 4.75 -3.15 -2.98
C ASP A 500 4.90 -1.98 -3.97
N PRO A 501 5.97 -1.16 -3.83
CA PRO A 501 6.12 0.05 -4.64
C PRO A 501 6.35 -0.21 -6.14
N TRP A 502 6.49 -1.46 -6.59
CA TRP A 502 6.57 -1.79 -8.02
C TRP A 502 5.30 -2.45 -8.57
N MET A 503 4.30 -2.77 -7.73
CA MET A 503 3.07 -3.41 -8.20
C MET A 503 2.27 -2.56 -9.17
N ALA A 504 2.37 -1.22 -9.09
CA ALA A 504 1.73 -0.33 -10.05
C ALA A 504 2.31 -0.53 -11.46
N GLN A 505 3.62 -0.54 -11.60
CA GLN A 505 4.32 -0.65 -12.89
C GLN A 505 4.30 -2.08 -13.44
N GLU A 506 4.48 -3.09 -12.58
CA GLU A 506 4.65 -4.50 -12.98
C GLU A 506 3.33 -5.28 -13.14
N ILE A 507 2.24 -4.84 -12.49
CA ILE A 507 0.95 -5.57 -12.49
C ILE A 507 -0.23 -4.69 -12.89
N ARG A 508 -0.30 -3.44 -12.40
CA ARG A 508 -1.45 -2.54 -12.64
C ARG A 508 -1.29 -1.63 -13.86
N ASP A 509 -0.21 -1.77 -14.63
CA ASP A 509 0.10 -0.96 -15.81
C ASP A 509 0.16 0.57 -15.58
N GLY A 510 0.36 0.97 -14.32
CA GLY A 510 0.33 2.34 -13.81
C GLY A 510 1.68 3.07 -13.85
N SER A 511 1.61 4.33 -13.42
CA SER A 511 2.77 5.22 -13.26
C SER A 511 3.62 4.81 -12.05
N GLY A 512 4.93 5.10 -12.10
CA GLY A 512 5.82 4.93 -10.97
C GLY A 512 5.93 6.14 -10.04
N LEU A 513 5.09 7.18 -10.18
CA LEU A 513 5.19 8.39 -9.35
C LEU A 513 4.49 8.26 -7.99
N THR A 514 5.19 8.67 -6.93
CA THR A 514 4.66 8.78 -5.57
C THR A 514 4.93 10.18 -5.00
N ALA A 515 3.88 10.87 -4.54
CA ALA A 515 4.03 12.15 -3.84
C ALA A 515 4.08 11.95 -2.31
N MET A 516 4.98 12.65 -1.62
CA MET A 516 5.08 12.67 -0.17
C MET A 516 5.03 14.12 0.35
N VAL A 517 3.88 14.56 0.84
CA VAL A 517 3.69 15.93 1.33
C VAL A 517 3.51 15.93 2.84
N ALA A 518 4.32 16.70 3.56
CA ALA A 518 4.07 17.02 4.97
C ALA A 518 4.88 18.25 5.38
N GLY A 519 4.34 19.04 6.32
CA GLY A 519 5.05 20.17 6.91
C GLY A 519 6.29 19.75 7.72
N LEU A 520 7.01 20.73 8.24
CA LEU A 520 8.18 20.52 9.09
C LEU A 520 7.87 19.58 10.27
N GLY A 521 8.74 18.60 10.51
CA GLY A 521 8.53 17.56 11.52
C GLY A 521 7.45 16.52 11.21
N GLY A 522 6.73 16.64 10.08
CA GLY A 522 5.65 15.72 9.69
C GLY A 522 6.09 14.30 9.35
N GLY A 523 7.41 14.02 9.33
CA GLY A 523 7.96 12.68 9.18
C GLY A 523 8.31 12.25 7.76
N LYS A 524 8.35 13.17 6.77
CA LYS A 524 8.68 12.85 5.35
C LYS A 524 9.92 11.98 5.23
N SER A 525 11.03 12.44 5.81
CA SER A 525 12.32 11.76 5.75
C SER A 525 12.26 10.37 6.42
N PHE A 526 11.56 10.23 7.55
CA PHE A 526 11.38 8.96 8.26
C PHE A 526 10.60 7.93 7.43
N LEU A 527 9.52 8.36 6.76
CA LEU A 527 8.75 7.52 5.83
C LEU A 527 9.58 7.14 4.60
N GLY A 528 10.16 8.14 3.91
CA GLY A 528 10.96 7.91 2.70
C GLY A 528 12.17 7.03 2.96
N GLY A 529 12.92 7.31 4.04
CA GLY A 529 14.06 6.49 4.47
C GLY A 529 13.65 5.06 4.84
N GLY A 530 12.49 4.87 5.48
CA GLY A 530 11.92 3.55 5.73
C GLY A 530 11.57 2.78 4.45
N ILE A 531 10.96 3.45 3.46
CA ILE A 531 10.65 2.87 2.15
C ILE A 531 11.94 2.48 1.42
N VAL A 532 12.89 3.41 1.30
CA VAL A 532 14.18 3.18 0.62
C VAL A 532 14.92 2.04 1.29
N TYR A 533 15.09 2.07 2.62
CA TYR A 533 15.77 1.02 3.37
C TYR A 533 15.16 -0.36 3.09
N LYS A 534 13.85 -0.54 3.37
CA LYS A 534 13.19 -1.85 3.25
C LYS A 534 13.19 -2.37 1.80
N THR A 535 13.08 -1.49 0.80
CA THR A 535 13.09 -1.90 -0.62
C THR A 535 14.50 -2.16 -1.17
N LEU A 536 15.52 -1.42 -0.71
CA LEU A 536 16.92 -1.66 -1.03
C LEU A 536 17.37 -3.03 -0.53
N ARG A 537 16.96 -3.42 0.70
CA ARG A 537 17.22 -4.76 1.24
C ARG A 537 16.53 -5.85 0.40
N ALA A 538 15.34 -5.54 -0.13
CA ALA A 538 14.60 -6.38 -1.08
C ALA A 538 15.14 -6.32 -2.54
N GLY A 539 16.28 -5.68 -2.80
CA GLY A 539 17.00 -5.72 -4.07
C GLY A 539 16.78 -4.54 -5.03
N ALA A 540 16.00 -3.51 -4.66
CA ALA A 540 15.83 -2.32 -5.49
C ALA A 540 17.06 -1.40 -5.44
N HIS A 541 17.47 -0.85 -6.60
CA HIS A 541 18.51 0.19 -6.65
C HIS A 541 17.92 1.58 -6.40
N TRP A 542 18.62 2.46 -5.69
CA TRP A 542 18.14 3.81 -5.35
C TRP A 542 19.13 4.93 -5.69
N THR A 543 18.61 6.06 -6.15
CA THR A 543 19.32 7.35 -6.17
C THR A 543 18.50 8.38 -5.41
N ILE A 544 19.10 8.96 -4.39
CA ILE A 544 18.48 9.96 -3.51
C ILE A 544 19.13 11.31 -3.81
N LEU A 545 18.31 12.33 -4.06
CA LEU A 545 18.70 13.74 -4.13
C LEU A 545 18.23 14.39 -2.83
N ASP A 546 19.18 14.80 -1.99
CA ASP A 546 18.92 15.41 -0.69
C ASP A 546 19.58 16.79 -0.63
N PRO A 547 18.83 17.87 -0.91
CA PRO A 547 19.36 19.22 -0.81
C PRO A 547 19.87 19.59 0.60
N SER A 548 19.31 18.95 1.64
CA SER A 548 19.60 19.29 3.04
C SER A 548 20.75 18.49 3.67
N GLY A 549 20.97 17.24 3.23
CA GLY A 549 22.06 16.36 3.65
C GLY A 549 21.80 15.23 4.69
N PRO A 550 20.75 15.20 5.55
CA PRO A 550 20.60 14.16 6.56
C PRO A 550 20.43 12.73 6.04
N LEU A 551 19.95 12.54 4.81
CA LEU A 551 19.70 11.22 4.22
C LEU A 551 21.00 10.49 3.87
N ALA A 552 22.13 11.19 3.76
CA ALA A 552 23.45 10.56 3.56
C ALA A 552 23.83 9.61 4.71
N ARG A 553 23.28 9.82 5.92
CA ARG A 553 23.49 8.91 7.06
C ARG A 553 22.97 7.49 6.83
N LEU A 554 22.06 7.28 5.86
CA LEU A 554 21.66 5.93 5.44
C LEU A 554 22.84 5.12 4.89
N CYS A 555 23.87 5.78 4.35
CA CYS A 555 25.11 5.14 3.91
C CYS A 555 25.99 4.64 5.08
N ASP A 556 25.76 5.12 6.32
CA ASP A 556 26.52 4.71 7.50
C ASP A 556 25.99 3.40 8.13
N LEU A 557 24.81 2.93 7.72
CA LEU A 557 24.21 1.68 8.19
C LEU A 557 25.10 0.48 7.78
N PRO A 558 25.58 -0.36 8.71
CA PRO A 558 26.57 -1.40 8.40
C PRO A 558 26.19 -2.35 7.27
N GLU A 559 24.91 -2.73 7.17
CA GLU A 559 24.39 -3.61 6.13
C GLU A 559 24.24 -2.94 4.76
N LEU A 560 24.23 -1.60 4.70
CA LEU A 560 24.10 -0.83 3.46
C LEU A 560 25.44 -0.26 2.98
N ARG A 561 26.34 0.07 3.90
CA ARG A 561 27.59 0.81 3.65
C ARG A 561 28.45 0.27 2.48
N PRO A 562 28.65 -1.05 2.30
CA PRO A 562 29.44 -1.57 1.16
C PRO A 562 28.80 -1.31 -0.21
N TYR A 563 27.49 -1.05 -0.24
CA TYR A 563 26.68 -0.88 -1.45
C TYR A 563 26.11 0.54 -1.58
N ALA A 564 26.60 1.47 -0.76
CA ALA A 564 26.09 2.83 -0.65
C ALA A 564 27.19 3.86 -0.94
N ARG A 565 26.91 4.84 -1.81
CA ARG A 565 27.83 5.92 -2.17
C ARG A 565 27.22 7.28 -1.84
N PRO A 566 27.65 7.94 -0.75
CA PRO A 566 27.38 9.36 -0.55
C PRO A 566 28.23 10.18 -1.54
N ILE A 567 27.62 11.18 -2.17
CA ILE A 567 28.25 12.11 -3.10
C ILE A 567 27.84 13.53 -2.66
N ASN A 568 28.75 14.25 -2.01
CA ASN A 568 28.56 15.65 -1.67
C ASN A 568 28.96 16.52 -2.88
N LEU A 569 28.03 17.33 -3.40
CA LEU A 569 28.27 18.18 -4.58
C LEU A 569 29.27 19.32 -4.36
N LEU A 570 29.85 19.46 -3.16
CA LEU A 570 30.96 20.37 -2.85
C LEU A 570 32.30 19.64 -2.58
N ASN A 571 32.26 18.37 -2.18
CA ASN A 571 33.43 17.62 -1.72
C ASN A 571 33.23 16.12 -1.93
N ALA A 572 33.33 15.69 -3.18
CA ALA A 572 33.31 14.30 -3.62
C ALA A 572 34.55 14.02 -4.48
N GLN A 573 34.74 12.74 -4.86
CA GLN A 573 35.85 12.29 -5.69
C GLN A 573 35.94 13.10 -7.00
N ALA A 574 37.15 13.54 -7.36
CA ALA A 574 37.39 14.33 -8.56
C ALA A 574 36.90 13.61 -9.83
N GLY A 575 36.27 14.32 -10.76
CA GLY A 575 35.68 13.76 -11.98
C GLY A 575 34.34 13.03 -11.84
N ILE A 576 33.75 12.92 -10.64
CA ILE A 576 32.48 12.19 -10.45
C ILE A 576 31.30 12.81 -11.22
N LEU A 577 31.33 14.11 -11.50
CA LEU A 577 30.36 14.84 -12.33
C LEU A 577 30.91 15.17 -13.73
N ASN A 578 31.92 14.43 -14.23
CA ASN A 578 32.45 14.63 -15.57
C ASN A 578 31.30 14.64 -16.62
N PRO A 579 31.07 15.76 -17.34
CA PRO A 579 29.96 15.92 -18.28
C PRO A 579 29.92 14.88 -19.43
N TYR A 580 31.05 14.25 -19.76
CA TYR A 580 31.09 13.13 -20.71
C TYR A 580 30.58 11.81 -20.08
N ARG A 581 30.85 11.60 -18.79
CA ARG A 581 30.52 10.37 -18.06
C ARG A 581 29.10 10.38 -17.50
N VAL A 582 28.54 11.53 -17.12
CA VAL A 582 27.15 11.59 -16.57
C VAL A 582 26.06 11.31 -17.62
N VAL A 583 26.40 11.28 -18.92
CA VAL A 583 25.47 10.84 -19.96
C VAL A 583 25.61 9.33 -20.16
N ALA A 584 24.56 8.58 -19.80
CA ALA A 584 24.47 7.13 -19.97
C ALA A 584 24.91 6.65 -21.36
N GLU A 585 25.66 5.55 -21.43
CA GLU A 585 26.02 4.93 -22.71
C GLU A 585 24.95 3.93 -23.13
N PRO A 586 24.31 4.09 -24.32
CA PRO A 586 23.26 3.18 -24.75
C PRO A 586 23.74 1.74 -24.88
N LYS A 587 23.12 0.83 -24.12
CA LYS A 587 23.36 -0.62 -24.19
C LYS A 587 22.48 -1.24 -25.26
N ILE A 588 23.03 -2.16 -26.05
CA ILE A 588 22.29 -2.82 -27.14
C ILE A 588 21.10 -3.64 -26.61
N ASP A 589 21.24 -4.21 -25.42
CA ASP A 589 20.21 -4.97 -24.69
C ASP A 589 18.91 -4.17 -24.50
N HIS A 590 18.99 -2.84 -24.47
CA HIS A 590 17.83 -1.94 -24.31
C HIS A 590 17.05 -1.72 -25.61
N PHE A 591 17.41 -2.37 -26.72
CA PHE A 591 16.77 -2.23 -28.03
C PHE A 591 16.38 -3.57 -28.66
N LEU A 592 16.52 -4.70 -27.94
CA LEU A 592 16.19 -6.04 -28.45
C LEU A 592 14.68 -6.22 -28.74
N ASP A 593 13.85 -5.32 -28.22
CA ASP A 593 12.41 -5.18 -28.44
C ASP A 593 12.02 -4.35 -29.68
N GLU A 594 12.98 -3.72 -30.37
CA GLU A 594 12.75 -2.91 -31.58
C GLU A 594 12.87 -3.78 -32.86
N GLU A 595 12.25 -3.34 -33.98
CA GLU A 595 12.32 -4.04 -35.28
C GLU A 595 13.75 -4.16 -35.84
N ASP A 596 14.60 -3.17 -35.56
CA ASP A 596 16.01 -3.12 -35.96
C ASP A 596 16.85 -2.65 -34.76
N PRO A 597 17.22 -3.58 -33.84
CA PRO A 597 17.93 -3.27 -32.60
C PRO A 597 19.27 -2.57 -32.85
N GLU A 598 20.03 -2.99 -33.86
CA GLU A 598 21.34 -2.41 -34.13
C GLU A 598 21.23 -0.96 -34.63
N ARG A 599 20.26 -0.66 -35.50
CA ARG A 599 20.05 0.70 -36.00
C ARG A 599 19.49 1.62 -34.93
N ALA A 600 18.57 1.13 -34.09
CA ALA A 600 18.07 1.86 -32.92
C ALA A 600 19.23 2.19 -31.97
N TRP A 601 20.05 1.19 -31.62
CA TRP A 601 21.25 1.36 -30.79
C TRP A 601 22.27 2.34 -31.40
N ARG A 602 22.63 2.18 -32.68
CA ARG A 602 23.57 3.10 -33.37
C ARG A 602 23.04 4.55 -33.39
N ARG A 603 21.74 4.75 -33.58
CA ARG A 603 21.08 6.06 -33.52
C ARG A 603 21.20 6.66 -32.13
N GLU A 604 20.82 5.92 -31.09
CA GLU A 604 20.90 6.43 -29.71
C GLU A 604 22.34 6.67 -29.27
N LYS A 605 23.31 5.84 -29.68
CA LYS A 605 24.74 6.06 -29.41
C LYS A 605 25.26 7.35 -30.05
N ALA A 606 24.82 7.66 -31.27
CA ALA A 606 25.12 8.94 -31.92
C ALA A 606 24.46 10.14 -31.22
N LEU A 607 23.22 9.97 -30.73
CA LEU A 607 22.51 10.99 -29.94
C LEU A 607 23.16 11.20 -28.56
N ALA A 608 23.61 10.15 -27.87
CA ALA A 608 24.35 10.23 -26.62
C ALA A 608 25.68 11.00 -26.81
N ALA A 609 26.45 10.68 -27.85
CA ALA A 609 27.68 11.41 -28.18
C ALA A 609 27.42 12.89 -28.54
N ALA A 610 26.29 13.20 -29.21
CA ALA A 610 25.87 14.58 -29.46
C ALA A 610 25.43 15.30 -28.16
N THR A 611 24.78 14.57 -27.26
CA THR A 611 24.33 15.06 -25.95
C THR A 611 25.50 15.39 -25.05
N ARG A 612 26.54 14.53 -24.98
CA ARG A 612 27.81 14.82 -24.29
C ARG A 612 28.46 16.10 -24.78
N ARG A 613 28.65 16.26 -26.10
CA ARG A 613 29.20 17.50 -26.68
C ARG A 613 28.38 18.72 -26.29
N ARG A 614 27.06 18.63 -26.34
CA ARG A 614 26.19 19.72 -25.94
C ARG A 614 26.32 20.02 -24.44
N LEU A 615 26.26 19.01 -23.58
CA LEU A 615 26.34 19.18 -22.13
C LEU A 615 27.69 19.78 -21.71
N VAL A 616 28.80 19.31 -22.27
CA VAL A 616 30.14 19.88 -22.03
C VAL A 616 30.21 21.34 -22.48
N LEU A 617 29.67 21.67 -23.66
CA LEU A 617 29.61 23.05 -24.14
C LEU A 617 28.74 23.92 -23.23
N ASP A 618 27.54 23.45 -22.87
CA ASP A 618 26.57 24.18 -22.05
C ASP A 618 27.18 24.44 -20.65
N VAL A 619 27.80 23.44 -20.01
CA VAL A 619 28.49 23.53 -18.70
C VAL A 619 29.71 24.46 -18.76
N LEU A 620 30.63 24.29 -19.72
CA LEU A 620 31.82 25.15 -19.82
C LEU A 620 31.45 26.60 -20.18
N THR A 621 30.39 26.80 -20.96
CA THR A 621 29.82 28.13 -21.17
C THR A 621 29.15 28.65 -19.90
N GLY A 622 28.53 27.77 -19.09
CA GLY A 622 27.96 28.04 -17.76
C GLY A 622 28.94 28.66 -16.77
N LEU A 623 30.16 28.13 -16.74
CA LEU A 623 31.20 28.47 -15.77
C LEU A 623 32.07 29.67 -16.18
N LEU A 624 31.95 30.15 -17.42
CA LEU A 624 32.63 31.39 -17.85
C LEU A 624 31.90 32.64 -17.31
N PRO A 625 32.65 33.70 -16.94
CA PRO A 625 32.08 35.00 -16.61
C PRO A 625 31.13 35.48 -17.70
N TYR A 626 29.98 36.07 -17.31
CA TYR A 626 28.91 36.44 -18.25
C TYR A 626 29.40 37.28 -19.45
N GLU A 627 30.32 38.22 -19.19
CA GLU A 627 30.89 39.08 -20.23
C GLU A 627 31.72 38.31 -21.26
N VAL A 628 32.43 37.26 -20.84
CA VAL A 628 33.21 36.38 -21.72
C VAL A 628 32.28 35.41 -22.44
N ALA A 629 31.33 34.80 -21.72
CA ALA A 629 30.40 33.80 -22.25
C ALA A 629 29.51 34.35 -23.39
N ARG A 630 29.11 35.63 -23.33
CA ARG A 630 28.26 36.27 -24.35
C ARG A 630 28.99 36.64 -25.65
N LEU A 631 30.33 36.61 -25.69
CA LEU A 631 31.08 36.99 -26.90
C LEU A 631 30.90 35.93 -28.00
N PRO A 632 30.62 36.33 -29.26
CA PRO A 632 30.51 35.39 -30.37
C PRO A 632 31.78 34.54 -30.57
N GLN A 633 32.96 35.13 -30.33
CA GLN A 633 34.26 34.48 -30.42
C GLN A 633 34.38 33.32 -29.41
N SER A 634 34.00 33.53 -28.13
CA SER A 634 33.98 32.47 -27.10
C SER A 634 33.15 31.27 -27.53
N ARG A 635 31.96 31.52 -28.08
CA ARG A 635 31.08 30.47 -28.59
C ARG A 635 31.72 29.70 -29.75
N ILE A 636 32.41 30.38 -30.66
CA ILE A 636 33.09 29.76 -31.82
C ILE A 636 34.25 28.88 -31.36
N VAL A 637 35.13 29.38 -30.48
CA VAL A 637 36.31 28.62 -30.03
C VAL A 637 35.92 27.42 -29.16
N LEU A 638 34.95 27.57 -28.25
CA LEU A 638 34.40 26.45 -27.45
C LEU A 638 33.74 25.39 -28.35
N LEU A 639 32.90 25.81 -29.32
CA LEU A 639 32.29 24.89 -30.28
C LEU A 639 33.33 24.12 -31.10
N ARG A 640 34.46 24.75 -31.44
CA ARG A 640 35.54 24.09 -32.18
C ARG A 640 36.32 23.13 -31.26
N ALA A 641 36.71 23.55 -30.07
CA ALA A 641 37.43 22.71 -29.10
C ALA A 641 36.62 21.46 -28.70
N VAL A 642 35.34 21.61 -28.35
CA VAL A 642 34.44 20.49 -28.05
C VAL A 642 34.21 19.57 -29.26
N ARG A 643 34.21 20.12 -30.49
CA ARG A 643 34.17 19.31 -31.72
C ARG A 643 35.45 18.50 -31.92
N THR A 644 36.62 19.07 -31.60
CA THR A 644 37.92 18.39 -31.66
C THR A 644 38.03 17.25 -30.65
N VAL A 645 37.56 17.43 -29.41
CA VAL A 645 37.53 16.37 -28.38
C VAL A 645 36.48 15.29 -28.70
N GLY A 646 35.40 15.67 -29.39
CA GLY A 646 34.33 14.75 -29.78
C GLY A 646 33.33 14.48 -28.67
N GLY A 647 32.57 13.38 -28.78
CA GLY A 647 31.55 12.97 -27.80
C GLY A 647 31.82 11.59 -27.20
N ARG A 648 33.10 11.24 -27.04
CA ARG A 648 33.55 9.95 -26.51
C ARG A 648 33.27 9.84 -25.01
N VAL A 649 33.16 8.61 -24.49
CA VAL A 649 32.77 8.35 -23.10
C VAL A 649 33.93 8.66 -22.14
N ASP A 650 35.13 8.28 -22.57
CA ASP A 650 36.45 8.38 -21.94
C ASP A 650 37.09 9.78 -22.01
N ALA A 651 36.34 10.81 -22.42
CA ALA A 651 36.82 12.19 -22.40
C ALA A 651 36.49 12.87 -21.07
N ASP A 652 37.20 13.95 -20.79
CA ASP A 652 36.97 14.87 -19.69
C ASP A 652 37.17 16.33 -20.15
N PRO A 653 36.76 17.34 -19.37
CA PRO A 653 36.87 18.74 -19.75
C PRO A 653 38.29 19.27 -19.96
N SER A 654 39.33 18.69 -19.33
CA SER A 654 40.71 19.17 -19.48
C SER A 654 41.23 19.04 -20.92
N LEU A 655 40.76 18.02 -21.64
CA LEU A 655 41.01 17.84 -23.08
C LEU A 655 40.44 18.99 -23.93
N VAL A 656 39.36 19.63 -23.48
CA VAL A 656 38.80 20.82 -24.13
C VAL A 656 39.73 22.02 -23.90
N PHE A 657 40.34 22.13 -22.71
CA PHE A 657 41.28 23.21 -22.39
C PHE A 657 42.56 23.06 -23.23
N GLU A 658 43.06 21.82 -23.39
CA GLU A 658 44.15 21.52 -24.33
C GLU A 658 43.78 21.85 -25.79
N ALA A 659 42.55 21.55 -26.21
CA ALA A 659 42.08 21.84 -27.57
C ALA A 659 41.91 23.34 -27.84
N LEU A 660 41.54 24.14 -26.82
CA LEU A 660 41.52 25.60 -26.90
C LEU A 660 42.95 26.17 -27.02
N ARG A 661 43.88 25.72 -26.18
CA ARG A 661 45.30 26.15 -26.21
C ARG A 661 46.01 25.79 -27.52
N ARG A 662 45.57 24.71 -28.19
CA ARG A 662 46.07 24.27 -29.52
C ARG A 662 45.24 24.81 -30.70
N ASP A 663 44.31 25.75 -30.48
CA ASP A 663 43.51 26.32 -31.57
C ASP A 663 44.38 27.12 -32.54
N ALA A 664 44.44 26.73 -33.81
CA ALA A 664 45.29 27.36 -34.82
C ALA A 664 44.54 28.35 -35.73
N SER A 665 43.48 28.99 -35.23
CA SER A 665 42.64 29.89 -36.03
C SER A 665 42.95 31.39 -35.81
N GLU A 666 42.30 32.24 -36.60
CA GLU A 666 42.19 33.70 -36.41
C GLU A 666 41.60 34.13 -35.05
N HIS A 667 41.19 33.20 -34.18
CA HIS A 667 40.74 33.47 -32.82
C HIS A 667 41.64 32.83 -31.75
N HIS A 668 42.87 32.40 -32.10
CA HIS A 668 43.82 31.75 -31.18
C HIS A 668 43.99 32.51 -29.85
N GLU A 669 44.27 33.81 -29.91
CA GLU A 669 44.47 34.64 -28.71
C GLU A 669 43.25 34.59 -27.77
N HIS A 670 42.04 34.66 -28.34
CA HIS A 670 40.80 34.55 -27.57
C HIS A 670 40.54 33.12 -27.05
N ALA A 671 40.95 32.10 -27.79
CA ALA A 671 40.87 30.71 -27.34
C ALA A 671 41.78 30.45 -26.12
N VAL A 672 42.98 31.05 -26.10
CA VAL A 672 43.89 31.00 -24.95
C VAL A 672 43.27 31.71 -23.74
N VAL A 673 42.73 32.93 -23.90
CA VAL A 673 42.03 33.65 -22.82
C VAL A 673 40.88 32.82 -22.22
N VAL A 674 40.06 32.18 -23.08
CA VAL A 674 38.97 31.30 -22.61
C VAL A 674 39.52 30.06 -21.88
N ALA A 675 40.64 29.50 -22.33
CA ALA A 675 41.28 28.37 -21.64
C ALA A 675 41.83 28.76 -20.27
N ASP A 676 42.41 29.95 -20.14
CA ASP A 676 43.04 30.39 -18.89
C ASP A 676 41.99 30.74 -17.82
N PHE A 677 40.85 31.35 -18.17
CA PHE A 677 39.71 31.48 -17.25
C PHE A 677 39.18 30.12 -16.75
N LEU A 678 39.16 29.11 -17.61
CA LEU A 678 38.73 27.76 -17.23
C LEU A 678 39.78 27.03 -16.38
N ASP A 679 41.07 27.25 -16.61
CA ASP A 679 42.15 26.64 -15.81
C ASP A 679 42.28 27.33 -14.43
N GLU A 680 41.96 28.63 -14.30
CA GLU A 680 41.85 29.34 -13.01
C GLU A 680 40.71 28.77 -12.15
N MET A 681 39.57 28.45 -12.77
CA MET A 681 38.42 27.84 -12.08
C MET A 681 38.61 26.35 -11.74
N LYS A 682 39.70 25.71 -12.20
CA LYS A 682 39.88 24.26 -12.18
C LYS A 682 39.85 23.62 -10.80
N GLU A 683 40.43 24.26 -9.78
CA GLU A 683 40.39 23.77 -8.41
C GLU A 683 38.94 23.68 -7.88
N ARG A 684 38.11 24.67 -8.24
CA ARG A 684 36.67 24.70 -7.93
C ARG A 684 35.85 23.74 -8.81
N MET A 685 36.43 23.26 -9.91
CA MET A 685 35.84 22.30 -10.86
C MET A 685 36.38 20.87 -10.69
N SER A 686 36.98 20.53 -9.54
CA SER A 686 37.52 19.19 -9.28
C SER A 686 36.50 18.06 -9.56
N LEU A 687 35.21 18.28 -9.28
CA LEU A 687 34.16 17.29 -9.57
C LEU A 687 33.93 17.02 -11.06
N LEU A 688 34.32 17.91 -11.97
CA LEU A 688 34.12 17.76 -13.42
C LEU A 688 35.32 17.09 -14.11
N ILE A 689 36.52 17.23 -13.54
CA ILE A 689 37.79 16.82 -14.14
C ILE A 689 38.42 15.74 -13.23
N PRO A 690 38.59 14.50 -13.70
CA PRO A 690 39.23 13.46 -12.91
C PRO A 690 40.70 13.78 -12.66
N GLU A 691 41.26 13.23 -11.58
CA GLU A 691 42.70 13.18 -11.42
C GLU A 691 43.33 12.29 -12.52
N ARG A 692 44.61 12.53 -12.84
CA ARG A 692 45.27 11.89 -13.99
C ARG A 692 45.29 10.37 -13.84
N GLY A 693 44.49 9.68 -14.67
CA GLY A 693 44.38 8.22 -14.65
C GLY A 693 43.44 7.66 -13.58
N ALA A 694 42.66 8.49 -12.89
CA ALA A 694 41.75 8.11 -11.81
C ALA A 694 40.30 8.54 -12.12
N ASP A 695 39.68 7.93 -13.13
CA ASP A 695 38.25 8.12 -13.42
C ASP A 695 37.40 7.37 -12.38
N PRO A 696 36.51 8.05 -11.61
CA PRO A 696 35.66 7.44 -10.58
C PRO A 696 34.67 6.35 -11.05
N TYR A 697 34.57 6.16 -12.37
CA TYR A 697 33.69 5.19 -13.03
C TYR A 697 34.43 4.00 -13.67
N ASP A 698 35.77 3.97 -13.63
CA ASP A 698 36.54 2.79 -14.06
C ASP A 698 36.61 1.73 -12.94
N GLU A 699 36.44 2.13 -11.68
CA GLU A 699 36.23 1.21 -10.56
C GLU A 699 34.85 0.55 -10.64
N GLN A 700 34.82 -0.77 -10.76
CA GLN A 700 33.57 -1.55 -10.79
C GLN A 700 32.99 -1.77 -9.38
N ARG A 701 32.23 -0.79 -8.89
CA ARG A 701 31.51 -0.84 -7.60
C ARG A 701 30.06 -1.36 -7.76
N ASP A 702 29.59 -2.21 -6.85
CA ASP A 702 28.15 -2.56 -6.72
C ASP A 702 27.40 -1.48 -5.91
N ASP A 703 27.48 -0.23 -6.37
CA ASP A 703 26.73 0.88 -5.78
C ASP A 703 25.22 0.66 -6.06
N ARG A 704 24.50 0.17 -5.05
CA ARG A 704 23.05 -0.04 -5.09
C ARG A 704 22.25 1.15 -4.59
N MET A 705 22.83 1.95 -3.70
CA MET A 705 22.28 3.24 -3.26
C MET A 705 23.28 4.36 -3.52
N THR A 706 22.83 5.46 -4.13
CA THR A 706 23.62 6.69 -4.27
C THR A 706 22.87 7.83 -3.59
N VAL A 707 23.54 8.63 -2.76
CA VAL A 707 22.93 9.79 -2.09
C VAL A 707 23.69 11.06 -2.49
N LEU A 708 23.04 11.92 -3.25
CA LEU A 708 23.55 13.19 -3.75
C LEU A 708 23.16 14.31 -2.78
N THR A 709 24.12 14.83 -2.01
CA THR A 709 23.87 15.92 -1.06
C THR A 709 24.28 17.27 -1.62
N MET A 710 23.41 18.28 -1.44
CA MET A 710 23.60 19.63 -1.98
C MET A 710 23.79 20.68 -0.86
N ALA A 711 24.05 20.21 0.36
CA ALA A 711 24.19 21.05 1.54
C ALA A 711 25.36 22.04 1.37
N GLY A 712 25.05 23.34 1.42
CA GLY A 712 26.02 24.42 1.21
C GLY A 712 26.13 24.91 -0.24
N LEU A 713 25.41 24.31 -1.19
CA LEU A 713 25.37 24.78 -2.58
C LEU A 713 24.63 26.13 -2.65
N THR A 714 25.29 27.15 -3.20
CA THR A 714 24.67 28.46 -3.47
C THR A 714 23.98 28.45 -4.83
N LEU A 715 22.68 28.80 -4.87
CA LEU A 715 21.93 29.01 -6.12
C LEU A 715 21.52 30.48 -6.25
N PRO A 716 21.44 31.01 -7.49
CA PRO A 716 20.96 32.36 -7.73
C PRO A 716 19.48 32.47 -7.36
N LYS A 717 19.07 33.63 -6.85
CA LYS A 717 17.67 33.89 -6.51
C LYS A 717 16.79 33.87 -7.77
N ASP A 718 15.56 33.38 -7.64
CA ASP A 718 14.59 33.37 -8.72
C ASP A 718 14.37 34.79 -9.31
N GLY A 719 14.21 34.85 -10.63
CA GLY A 719 14.12 36.10 -11.39
C GLY A 719 15.43 36.90 -11.57
N VAL A 720 16.55 36.52 -10.96
CA VAL A 720 17.83 37.23 -11.13
C VAL A 720 18.52 36.84 -12.45
N GLY A 721 18.78 37.83 -13.29
CA GLY A 721 19.51 37.67 -14.56
C GLY A 721 20.94 37.15 -14.37
N ARG A 722 21.43 36.38 -15.35
CA ARG A 722 22.74 35.72 -15.30
C ARG A 722 23.92 36.69 -15.23
N GLU A 723 23.72 37.92 -15.69
CA GLU A 723 24.64 39.06 -15.55
C GLU A 723 24.93 39.46 -14.09
N HIS A 724 24.17 38.94 -13.12
CA HIS A 724 24.30 39.25 -11.69
C HIS A 724 24.63 38.02 -10.84
N TRP A 725 24.89 36.86 -11.45
CA TRP A 725 25.29 35.66 -10.73
C TRP A 725 26.77 35.73 -10.34
N THR A 726 27.07 35.29 -9.13
CA THR A 726 28.44 35.03 -8.68
C THR A 726 28.97 33.71 -9.26
N ASP A 727 30.30 33.52 -9.27
CA ASP A 727 30.92 32.27 -9.74
C ASP A 727 30.41 31.04 -8.97
N ALA A 728 30.11 31.21 -7.67
CA ALA A 728 29.57 30.16 -6.81
C ALA A 728 28.12 29.80 -7.15
N GLU A 729 27.30 30.77 -7.52
CA GLU A 729 25.92 30.55 -8.02
C GLU A 729 25.93 29.90 -9.42
N ALA A 730 26.83 30.33 -10.30
CA ALA A 730 27.01 29.73 -11.63
C ALA A 730 27.47 28.27 -11.53
N LEU A 731 28.48 27.99 -10.69
CA LEU A 731 28.93 26.63 -10.38
C LEU A 731 27.80 25.80 -9.76
N GLY A 732 27.03 26.38 -8.82
CA GLY A 732 25.89 25.72 -8.19
C GLY A 732 24.83 25.24 -9.18
N VAL A 733 24.46 26.09 -10.14
CA VAL A 733 23.53 25.74 -11.22
C VAL A 733 24.06 24.59 -12.07
N GLU A 734 25.35 24.61 -12.45
CA GLU A 734 25.93 23.52 -13.25
C GLU A 734 26.13 22.22 -12.45
N MET A 735 26.41 22.28 -11.15
CA MET A 735 26.46 21.09 -10.28
C MET A 735 25.09 20.44 -10.16
N LEU A 736 24.02 21.24 -10.01
CA LEU A 736 22.65 20.75 -9.97
C LEU A 736 22.21 20.16 -11.33
N ASN A 737 22.60 20.80 -12.43
CA ASN A 737 22.40 20.30 -13.80
C ASN A 737 23.07 18.92 -13.99
N LEU A 738 24.34 18.77 -13.58
CA LEU A 738 25.09 17.52 -13.68
C LEU A 738 24.57 16.43 -12.71
N ALA A 739 24.11 16.79 -11.51
CA ALA A 739 23.46 15.86 -10.58
C ALA A 739 22.13 15.31 -11.14
N ALA A 740 21.36 16.14 -11.86
CA ALA A 740 20.18 15.69 -12.58
C ALA A 740 20.53 14.69 -13.70
N TRP A 741 21.61 14.93 -14.45
CA TRP A 741 22.13 13.97 -15.44
C TRP A 741 22.65 12.68 -14.82
N LEU A 742 23.36 12.73 -13.69
CA LEU A 742 23.83 11.54 -12.97
C LEU A 742 22.66 10.70 -12.42
N THR A 743 21.62 11.36 -11.89
CA THR A 743 20.37 10.69 -11.50
C THR A 743 19.67 10.07 -12.72
N GLN A 744 19.72 10.73 -13.86
CA GLN A 744 19.20 10.14 -15.10
C GLN A 744 20.01 8.89 -15.47
N ARG A 745 21.35 8.96 -15.41
CA ARG A 745 22.25 7.85 -15.75
C ARG A 745 22.04 6.62 -14.87
N SER A 746 21.82 6.77 -13.57
CA SER A 746 21.62 5.63 -12.67
C SER A 746 20.39 4.77 -13.05
N ILE A 747 19.42 5.34 -13.77
CA ILE A 747 18.30 4.62 -14.39
C ILE A 747 18.72 3.95 -15.70
N TYR A 748 19.24 4.71 -16.67
CA TYR A 748 19.43 4.23 -18.05
C TYR A 748 20.70 3.40 -18.28
N ASP A 749 21.67 3.40 -17.36
CA ASP A 749 22.81 2.47 -17.38
C ASP A 749 22.41 1.06 -16.89
N LYS A 750 21.27 0.90 -16.23
CA LYS A 750 20.79 -0.38 -15.68
C LYS A 750 19.72 -1.01 -16.59
N PRO A 751 19.54 -2.35 -16.58
CA PRO A 751 18.54 -3.03 -17.41
C PRO A 751 17.13 -2.47 -17.21
N LYS A 752 16.31 -2.44 -18.28
CA LYS A 752 14.93 -1.91 -18.26
C LYS A 752 14.11 -2.46 -17.08
N ASP A 753 14.06 -3.77 -16.94
CA ASP A 753 13.15 -4.47 -16.02
C ASP A 753 13.62 -4.49 -14.55
N MET A 754 14.88 -4.12 -14.30
CA MET A 754 15.43 -4.05 -12.94
C MET A 754 14.67 -3.00 -12.10
N ARG A 755 14.31 -3.32 -10.86
CA ARG A 755 13.64 -2.35 -9.97
C ARG A 755 14.57 -1.21 -9.58
N LYS A 756 14.18 0.00 -9.94
CA LYS A 756 14.97 1.23 -9.77
C LYS A 756 14.15 2.29 -9.04
N GLY A 757 14.79 3.07 -8.20
CA GLY A 757 14.16 4.05 -7.34
C GLY A 757 14.87 5.40 -7.46
N VAL A 758 14.10 6.48 -7.56
CA VAL A 758 14.62 7.84 -7.37
C VAL A 758 13.84 8.51 -6.26
N TRP A 759 14.52 9.04 -5.26
CA TRP A 759 13.90 9.91 -4.27
C TRP A 759 14.45 11.32 -4.42
N ILE A 760 13.57 12.27 -4.69
CA ILE A 760 13.90 13.69 -4.65
C ILE A 760 13.28 14.29 -3.40
N ASP A 761 14.11 14.66 -2.42
CA ASP A 761 13.65 15.45 -1.29
C ASP A 761 13.62 16.94 -1.66
N GLU A 762 12.59 17.65 -1.17
CA GLU A 762 12.20 19.00 -1.59
C GLU A 762 12.27 19.20 -3.12
N ALA A 763 11.45 18.43 -3.86
CA ALA A 763 11.45 18.32 -5.32
C ALA A 763 11.27 19.66 -6.09
N PHE A 764 10.83 20.73 -5.43
CA PHE A 764 10.82 22.07 -6.00
C PHE A 764 12.23 22.60 -6.33
N PHE A 765 13.25 22.22 -5.55
CA PHE A 765 14.64 22.65 -5.74
C PHE A 765 15.19 22.29 -7.13
N LEU A 766 14.84 21.10 -7.64
CA LEU A 766 15.19 20.71 -9.03
C LEU A 766 14.31 21.39 -10.10
N SER A 767 13.18 21.99 -9.74
CA SER A 767 12.30 22.66 -10.69
C SER A 767 12.79 24.05 -11.12
N GLU A 768 13.67 24.67 -10.32
CA GLU A 768 14.30 25.95 -10.63
C GLU A 768 15.15 25.83 -11.90
N VAL A 769 15.93 24.76 -12.03
CA VAL A 769 16.77 24.50 -13.22
C VAL A 769 15.98 23.87 -14.40
N PRO A 770 16.25 24.28 -15.66
CA PRO A 770 15.58 23.70 -16.84
C PRO A 770 15.74 22.19 -16.97
N THR A 771 16.93 21.65 -16.67
CA THR A 771 17.22 20.21 -16.76
C THR A 771 16.39 19.38 -15.78
N GLY A 772 16.22 19.85 -14.54
CA GLY A 772 15.40 19.17 -13.54
C GLY A 772 13.91 19.16 -13.91
N ARG A 773 13.38 20.24 -14.52
CA ARG A 773 12.03 20.23 -15.14
C ARG A 773 11.89 19.19 -16.26
N VAL A 774 12.92 19.00 -17.08
CA VAL A 774 12.92 17.94 -18.12
C VAL A 774 12.97 16.55 -17.48
N LEU A 775 13.80 16.35 -16.45
CA LEU A 775 13.91 15.10 -15.70
C LEU A 775 12.58 14.69 -15.07
N MET A 776 11.89 15.62 -14.40
CA MET A 776 10.57 15.39 -13.79
C MET A 776 9.51 14.98 -14.82
N ASN A 777 9.46 15.67 -15.97
CA ASN A 777 8.56 15.31 -17.08
C ASN A 777 8.88 13.93 -17.69
N ARG A 778 10.17 13.56 -17.73
CA ARG A 778 10.64 12.25 -18.20
C ARG A 778 10.23 11.15 -17.21
N PHE A 779 10.43 11.32 -15.90
CA PHE A 779 9.95 10.40 -14.87
C PHE A 779 8.44 10.15 -14.93
N ALA A 780 7.66 11.20 -15.19
CA ALA A 780 6.21 11.09 -15.30
C ALA A 780 5.71 10.26 -16.51
N ARG A 781 6.57 10.02 -17.51
CA ARG A 781 6.24 9.27 -18.74
C ARG A 781 6.95 7.91 -18.83
N ASP A 782 8.22 7.87 -18.47
CA ASP A 782 9.10 6.72 -18.69
C ASP A 782 9.20 5.78 -17.48
N SER A 783 8.69 6.18 -16.31
CA SER A 783 8.82 5.40 -15.05
C SER A 783 8.32 3.96 -15.19
N ARG A 784 7.18 3.74 -15.86
CA ARG A 784 6.68 2.38 -16.16
C ARG A 784 7.63 1.60 -17.08
N LYS A 785 8.06 2.19 -18.21
CA LYS A 785 8.93 1.52 -19.22
C LYS A 785 10.30 1.11 -18.65
N TRP A 786 10.78 1.81 -17.64
CA TRP A 786 12.08 1.55 -17.01
C TRP A 786 11.98 0.97 -15.59
N ASN A 787 10.81 0.47 -15.19
CA ASN A 787 10.53 -0.10 -13.87
C ASN A 787 11.04 0.78 -12.69
N VAL A 788 10.83 2.10 -12.82
CA VAL A 788 11.28 3.12 -11.86
C VAL A 788 10.14 3.51 -10.91
N ARG A 789 10.40 3.54 -9.60
CA ARG A 789 9.55 4.20 -8.60
C ARG A 789 10.19 5.54 -8.23
N VAL A 790 9.45 6.64 -8.36
CA VAL A 790 9.95 7.99 -8.07
C VAL A 790 9.20 8.56 -6.87
N LEU A 791 9.89 8.71 -5.75
CA LEU A 791 9.39 9.40 -4.57
C LEU A 791 9.71 10.89 -4.70
N LEU A 792 8.70 11.74 -4.59
CA LEU A 792 8.84 13.19 -4.69
C LEU A 792 8.29 13.79 -3.41
N SER A 793 9.16 14.31 -2.54
CA SER A 793 8.74 15.03 -1.34
C SER A 793 8.71 16.54 -1.52
N SER A 794 7.73 17.19 -0.88
CA SER A 794 7.70 18.65 -0.68
C SER A 794 7.04 18.98 0.66
N GLN A 795 7.34 20.14 1.24
CA GLN A 795 6.53 20.73 2.32
C GLN A 795 5.22 21.32 1.82
N ILE A 796 5.15 21.73 0.55
CA ILE A 796 4.06 22.52 -0.02
C ILE A 796 3.37 21.72 -1.15
N PRO A 797 2.12 21.25 -0.96
CA PRO A 797 1.43 20.46 -1.98
C PRO A 797 1.17 21.23 -3.28
N ALA A 798 1.02 22.56 -3.20
CA ALA A 798 0.84 23.43 -4.37
C ALA A 798 1.97 23.29 -5.41
N ASP A 799 3.20 22.93 -5.00
CA ASP A 799 4.33 22.77 -5.94
C ASP A 799 4.09 21.64 -6.93
N PHE A 800 3.44 20.56 -6.51
CA PHE A 800 3.03 19.47 -7.39
C PHE A 800 1.86 19.84 -8.30
N LEU A 801 0.97 20.73 -7.84
CA LEU A 801 -0.18 21.20 -8.63
C LEU A 801 0.22 22.19 -9.74
N LYS A 802 1.33 22.93 -9.58
CA LYS A 802 1.91 23.78 -10.62
C LYS A 802 2.39 22.99 -11.85
N ILE A 803 2.70 21.70 -11.69
CA ILE A 803 3.20 20.85 -12.77
C ILE A 803 2.02 20.31 -13.59
N GLN A 804 1.86 20.78 -14.83
CA GLN A 804 0.74 20.41 -15.70
C GLN A 804 0.63 18.89 -15.90
N GLY A 805 -0.57 18.35 -15.64
CA GLY A 805 -0.87 16.92 -15.79
C GLY A 805 -0.29 16.00 -14.70
N PHE A 806 0.53 16.51 -13.77
CA PHE A 806 1.22 15.68 -12.78
C PHE A 806 0.28 14.88 -11.88
N VAL A 807 -0.83 15.50 -11.42
CA VAL A 807 -1.82 14.85 -10.53
C VAL A 807 -2.44 13.60 -11.15
N THR A 808 -2.67 13.59 -12.47
CA THR A 808 -3.27 12.41 -13.13
C THR A 808 -2.27 11.24 -13.21
N LEU A 809 -0.97 11.56 -13.23
CA LEU A 809 0.14 10.61 -13.29
C LEU A 809 0.66 10.16 -11.91
N LEU A 810 0.15 10.72 -10.81
CA LEU A 810 0.41 10.18 -9.47
C LEU A 810 -0.30 8.83 -9.30
N ASP A 811 0.48 7.81 -8.93
CA ASP A 811 -0.04 6.49 -8.55
C ASP A 811 -0.38 6.49 -7.06
N SER A 812 0.62 6.65 -6.19
CA SER A 812 0.42 6.69 -4.74
C SER A 812 0.77 8.05 -4.10
N VAL A 813 0.15 8.36 -2.96
CA VAL A 813 0.28 9.66 -2.30
C VAL A 813 0.28 9.48 -0.78
N PHE A 814 1.25 10.10 -0.11
CA PHE A 814 1.33 10.19 1.35
C PHE A 814 1.20 11.65 1.80
N ILE A 815 0.15 11.96 2.56
CA ILE A 815 -0.08 13.28 3.15
C ILE A 815 0.10 13.20 4.67
N GLY A 816 1.16 13.81 5.20
CA GLY A 816 1.35 14.03 6.64
C GLY A 816 0.65 15.31 7.10
N ARG A 817 0.96 15.76 8.33
CA ARG A 817 0.34 16.98 8.90
C ARG A 817 0.64 18.21 8.04
N LEU A 818 -0.39 18.99 7.77
CA LEU A 818 -0.33 20.34 7.20
C LEU A 818 -1.21 21.25 8.07
N ASP A 819 -0.71 22.45 8.37
CA ASP A 819 -1.34 23.37 9.33
C ASP A 819 -2.11 24.53 8.65
N ASP A 820 -1.94 24.73 7.33
CA ASP A 820 -2.61 25.76 6.52
C ASP A 820 -3.78 25.18 5.69
N ASP A 821 -4.90 25.90 5.62
CA ASP A 821 -6.14 25.40 5.01
C ASP A 821 -6.05 25.26 3.48
N ALA A 822 -5.31 26.14 2.80
CA ALA A 822 -5.10 26.03 1.36
C ALA A 822 -4.19 24.84 1.03
N ALA A 823 -3.13 24.63 1.82
CA ALA A 823 -2.28 23.45 1.73
C ALA A 823 -3.04 22.15 2.02
N GLN A 824 -3.95 22.14 3.01
CA GLN A 824 -4.83 21.00 3.28
C GLN A 824 -5.73 20.68 2.07
N ALA A 825 -6.38 21.70 1.49
CA ALA A 825 -7.20 21.53 0.29
C ALA A 825 -6.39 21.02 -0.92
N ASP A 826 -5.17 21.53 -1.13
CA ASP A 826 -4.26 21.08 -2.19
C ASP A 826 -3.80 19.62 -1.98
N ALA A 827 -3.55 19.21 -0.74
CA ALA A 827 -3.22 17.83 -0.42
C ALA A 827 -4.37 16.85 -0.70
N LEU A 828 -5.62 17.25 -0.46
CA LEU A 828 -6.80 16.47 -0.84
C LEU A 828 -6.96 16.34 -2.37
N ARG A 829 -6.60 17.39 -3.14
CA ARG A 829 -6.53 17.33 -4.61
C ARG A 829 -5.50 16.31 -5.08
N LEU A 830 -4.31 16.25 -4.46
CA LEU A 830 -3.28 15.24 -4.76
C LEU A 830 -3.77 13.82 -4.47
N LEU A 831 -4.47 13.61 -3.35
CA LEU A 831 -5.11 12.34 -2.99
C LEU A 831 -6.28 11.94 -3.91
N LYS A 832 -6.74 12.82 -4.81
CA LYS A 832 -7.91 12.62 -5.69
C LYS A 832 -9.21 12.39 -4.89
N VAL A 833 -9.37 13.07 -3.76
CA VAL A 833 -10.55 12.99 -2.88
C VAL A 833 -11.28 14.34 -2.80
N PRO A 834 -12.55 14.40 -2.37
CA PRO A 834 -13.31 15.64 -2.33
C PRO A 834 -12.71 16.69 -1.37
N VAL A 835 -12.66 17.93 -1.87
CA VAL A 835 -12.30 19.15 -1.12
C VAL A 835 -13.58 19.82 -0.62
N GLY A 836 -13.54 20.47 0.54
CA GLY A 836 -14.67 21.12 1.19
C GLY A 836 -15.60 20.14 1.93
N ALA A 837 -15.20 18.87 2.07
CA ALA A 837 -15.95 17.83 2.76
C ALA A 837 -15.52 17.63 4.23
N GLY A 838 -14.67 18.51 4.77
CA GLY A 838 -14.20 18.46 6.16
C GLY A 838 -12.98 17.58 6.40
N TYR A 839 -12.46 16.91 5.37
CA TYR A 839 -11.23 16.10 5.45
C TYR A 839 -9.98 16.94 5.70
N GLU A 840 -10.05 18.25 5.45
CA GLU A 840 -9.04 19.25 5.81
C GLU A 840 -8.70 19.14 7.31
N GLN A 841 -9.71 19.08 8.17
CA GLN A 841 -9.53 18.91 9.62
C GLN A 841 -8.86 17.57 9.98
N VAL A 842 -9.06 16.53 9.16
CA VAL A 842 -8.37 15.24 9.35
C VAL A 842 -6.87 15.40 9.08
N VAL A 843 -6.49 16.10 8.00
CA VAL A 843 -5.09 16.44 7.68
C VAL A 843 -4.45 17.26 8.81
N ALA A 844 -5.12 18.30 9.30
CA ALA A 844 -4.65 19.14 10.42
C ALA A 844 -4.52 18.37 11.75
N SER A 845 -5.28 17.29 11.92
CA SER A 845 -5.24 16.42 13.11
C SER A 845 -4.12 15.37 13.12
N LEU A 846 -3.41 15.18 12.00
CA LEU A 846 -2.37 14.15 11.88
C LEU A 846 -1.24 14.41 12.89
N GLY A 847 -0.81 13.36 13.60
CA GLY A 847 0.28 13.44 14.57
C GLY A 847 -0.01 14.21 15.87
N ARG A 848 -1.21 14.77 16.08
CA ARG A 848 -1.58 15.37 17.38
C ARG A 848 -1.87 14.25 18.40
N ARG A 849 -1.15 14.24 19.53
CA ARG A 849 -1.42 13.35 20.68
C ARG A 849 -2.81 13.69 21.28
N PRO A 850 -3.77 12.75 21.34
CA PRO A 850 -4.98 12.95 22.13
C PRO A 850 -4.61 13.05 23.61
N GLY A 851 -4.97 14.14 24.28
CA GLY A 851 -4.78 14.28 25.72
C GLY A 851 -3.33 14.46 26.19
N ALA A 852 -2.44 15.05 25.37
CA ALA A 852 -1.15 15.54 25.88
C ALA A 852 -1.39 16.52 27.05
N HIS A 853 -1.16 16.04 28.27
CA HIS A 853 -1.26 16.86 29.47
C HIS A 853 -0.22 17.98 29.38
N ARG A 854 -0.61 19.22 29.71
CA ARG A 854 0.21 20.45 29.62
C ARG A 854 1.41 20.50 30.60
N GLY A 855 1.96 19.35 31.00
CA GLY A 855 3.04 19.22 31.98
C GLY A 855 4.11 18.15 31.66
N MET A 856 4.03 17.42 30.53
CA MET A 856 5.10 16.51 30.11
C MET A 856 5.92 17.11 28.97
N THR A 857 7.14 17.58 29.28
CA THR A 857 8.16 18.06 28.34
C THR A 857 9.02 16.93 27.76
N GLU A 858 8.44 15.74 27.59
CA GLU A 858 9.13 14.60 26.97
C GLU A 858 9.12 14.68 25.44
N ARG A 859 10.24 14.28 24.84
CA ARG A 859 10.46 14.24 23.39
C ARG A 859 9.47 13.30 22.70
N ASP A 860 8.88 13.73 21.59
CA ASP A 860 7.90 12.92 20.88
C ASP A 860 8.52 11.92 19.88
N THR A 861 8.73 10.70 20.37
CA THR A 861 9.23 9.54 19.62
C THR A 861 8.11 8.69 18.98
N SER A 862 6.85 9.18 19.03
CA SER A 862 5.68 8.44 18.54
C SER A 862 5.75 8.16 17.03
N PRO A 863 5.33 6.96 16.57
CA PRO A 863 5.10 6.65 15.16
C PRO A 863 4.26 7.73 14.44
N ARG A 864 4.77 8.22 13.31
CA ARG A 864 4.17 9.33 12.54
C ARG A 864 2.94 8.86 11.77
N GLN A 865 2.02 9.77 11.48
CA GLN A 865 0.75 9.47 10.83
C GLN A 865 0.61 10.20 9.50
N PHE A 866 0.06 9.51 8.52
CA PHE A 866 -0.17 9.99 7.16
C PHE A 866 -1.56 9.55 6.71
N ILE A 867 -2.14 10.25 5.73
CA ILE A 867 -3.17 9.68 4.86
C ILE A 867 -2.43 9.09 3.66
N PHE A 868 -2.65 7.81 3.39
CA PHE A 868 -2.05 7.08 2.28
C PHE A 868 -3.12 6.76 1.24
N GLY A 869 -2.89 7.19 0.01
CA GLY A 869 -3.58 6.71 -1.18
C GLY A 869 -2.69 5.71 -1.93
N ASP A 870 -3.18 4.50 -2.17
CA ASP A 870 -2.38 3.35 -2.66
C ASP A 870 -2.36 3.15 -4.19
N GLY A 871 -3.04 4.03 -4.93
CA GLY A 871 -3.20 3.96 -6.39
C GLY A 871 -4.17 2.88 -6.89
N ALA A 872 -4.64 1.97 -6.02
CA ALA A 872 -5.68 0.98 -6.31
C ALA A 872 -7.09 1.50 -5.95
N GLY A 873 -7.17 2.68 -5.33
CA GLY A 873 -8.41 3.33 -4.90
C GLY A 873 -8.60 3.32 -3.38
N GLY A 874 -7.75 2.61 -2.63
CA GLY A 874 -7.69 2.72 -1.18
C GLY A 874 -7.12 4.08 -0.79
N VAL A 875 -7.80 4.75 0.15
CA VAL A 875 -7.33 5.98 0.78
C VAL A 875 -7.66 5.89 2.26
N GLU A 876 -6.65 5.85 3.12
CA GLU A 876 -6.86 5.73 4.57
C GLU A 876 -5.75 6.38 5.40
N ARG A 877 -6.10 6.82 6.61
CA ARG A 877 -5.13 7.26 7.63
C ARG A 877 -4.33 6.06 8.12
N ILE A 878 -3.01 6.09 7.95
CA ILE A 878 -2.06 5.10 8.45
C ILE A 878 -1.11 5.70 9.51
N ARG A 879 -0.54 4.82 10.32
CA ARG A 879 0.59 5.07 11.21
C ARG A 879 1.77 4.32 10.62
N VAL A 880 2.84 5.06 10.33
CA VAL A 880 4.11 4.49 9.88
C VAL A 880 4.88 4.03 11.10
N ASP A 881 5.02 2.72 11.24
CA ASP A 881 5.52 2.06 12.44
C ASP A 881 6.83 1.31 12.12
N LEU A 882 7.95 1.91 12.51
CA LEU A 882 9.27 1.29 12.44
C LEU A 882 9.75 0.87 13.85
N SER A 883 8.87 0.79 14.85
CA SER A 883 9.27 0.78 16.27
C SER A 883 9.90 -0.52 16.79
N GLY A 884 9.83 -1.63 16.03
CA GLY A 884 10.40 -2.90 16.44
C GLY A 884 11.93 -2.87 16.53
N GLU A 885 12.46 -3.75 17.37
CA GLU A 885 13.85 -3.75 17.82
C GLU A 885 14.86 -3.83 16.67
N HIS A 886 14.55 -4.64 15.65
CA HIS A 886 15.38 -4.84 14.45
C HIS A 886 15.49 -3.61 13.54
N LEU A 887 14.79 -2.51 13.84
CA LEU A 887 14.89 -1.22 13.11
C LEU A 887 15.40 -0.08 14.01
N ASN A 888 15.85 -0.36 15.24
CA ASN A 888 16.32 0.69 16.16
C ASN A 888 17.53 1.48 15.64
N HIS A 889 18.44 0.83 14.92
CA HIS A 889 19.58 1.47 14.27
C HIS A 889 19.14 2.37 13.11
N LEU A 890 18.21 1.91 12.26
CA LEU A 890 17.58 2.74 11.23
C LEU A 890 16.89 3.97 11.85
N ARG A 891 16.12 3.79 12.93
CA ARG A 891 15.46 4.90 13.64
C ARG A 891 16.46 5.93 14.18
N THR A 892 17.58 5.46 14.75
CA THR A 892 18.66 6.32 15.26
C THR A 892 19.32 7.12 14.14
N VAL A 893 19.60 6.50 12.99
CA VAL A 893 20.16 7.15 11.80
C VAL A 893 19.21 8.21 11.23
N MET A 894 17.93 7.86 11.10
CA MET A 894 16.87 8.71 10.53
C MET A 894 16.36 9.80 11.48
N ASP A 895 16.87 9.87 12.71
CA ASP A 895 16.49 10.89 13.68
C ASP A 895 17.25 12.20 13.43
N THR A 896 16.57 13.10 12.73
CA THR A 896 17.05 14.43 12.36
C THR A 896 16.75 15.50 13.42
N THR A 897 16.12 15.14 14.55
CA THR A 897 15.80 16.09 15.61
C THR A 897 17.08 16.60 16.29
N PRO A 898 17.26 17.92 16.46
CA PRO A 898 18.34 18.47 17.27
C PRO A 898 18.28 17.97 18.72
N ASP A 899 19.44 17.66 19.29
CA ASP A 899 19.57 17.06 20.61
C ASP A 899 20.89 17.50 21.24
N ALA A 900 20.84 18.50 22.13
CA ALA A 900 22.02 19.11 22.74
C ALA A 900 22.72 18.22 23.79
N GLN A 901 22.10 17.09 24.17
CA GLN A 901 22.69 16.10 25.09
C GLN A 901 23.18 14.84 24.38
N ARG A 902 23.03 14.77 23.05
CA ARG A 902 23.56 13.69 22.23
C ARG A 902 25.08 13.73 22.28
N GLU A 903 25.70 12.71 22.88
CA GLU A 903 27.14 12.53 22.81
C GLU A 903 27.60 12.62 21.36
N VAL A 904 28.48 13.59 21.10
CA VAL A 904 29.09 13.76 19.78
C VAL A 904 30.05 12.61 19.59
N ARG A 905 29.58 11.54 18.94
CA ARG A 905 30.50 10.64 18.23
C ARG A 905 31.33 11.55 17.32
N PRO A 906 32.68 11.53 17.41
CA PRO A 906 33.49 12.37 16.55
C PRO A 906 33.08 12.11 15.10
N ALA A 907 32.93 13.19 14.33
CA ALA A 907 32.81 13.06 12.89
C ALA A 907 34.00 12.21 12.43
N VAL A 908 33.72 11.14 11.67
CA VAL A 908 34.78 10.28 11.15
C VAL A 908 35.69 11.19 10.34
N GLU A 909 36.93 11.40 10.83
CA GLU A 909 37.94 12.13 10.08
C GLU A 909 38.04 11.49 8.69
N PRO A 910 38.17 12.28 7.61
CA PRO A 910 38.31 11.73 6.28
C PRO A 910 39.47 10.74 6.31
N GLN A 911 39.18 9.45 6.09
CA GLN A 911 40.17 8.39 6.22
C GLN A 911 41.33 8.73 5.30
N GLN A 912 42.48 9.09 5.89
CA GLN A 912 43.71 9.21 5.14
C GLN A 912 43.95 7.85 4.49
N ILE A 913 43.92 7.84 3.15
CA ILE A 913 44.27 6.68 2.37
C ILE A 913 45.70 6.30 2.81
N PRO A 914 45.95 5.08 3.33
CA PRO A 914 47.29 4.67 3.67
C PRO A 914 48.16 4.82 2.42
N ALA A 915 49.26 5.57 2.52
CA ALA A 915 50.17 5.75 1.40
C ALA A 915 50.57 4.37 0.85
N PRO A 916 50.58 4.16 -0.48
CA PRO A 916 50.82 2.86 -1.06
C PRO A 916 52.20 2.35 -0.64
N THR A 917 52.21 1.26 0.14
CA THR A 917 53.45 0.60 0.54
C THR A 917 54.21 0.20 -0.72
N PRO A 918 55.50 0.59 -0.86
CA PRO A 918 56.29 0.15 -2.01
C PRO A 918 56.39 -1.38 -2.02
N PRO A 919 56.44 -2.01 -3.21
CA PRO A 919 56.46 -3.46 -3.32
C PRO A 919 57.69 -4.03 -2.60
N SER A 920 57.47 -5.07 -1.78
CA SER A 920 58.53 -5.74 -1.02
C SER A 920 59.54 -6.42 -1.93
N GLU A 921 60.76 -5.91 -1.96
CA GLU A 921 61.92 -6.62 -2.48
C GLU A 921 62.39 -7.69 -1.48
N TYR A 922 62.51 -8.92 -1.98
CA TYR A 922 63.28 -10.07 -1.51
C TYR A 922 63.18 -10.57 -0.06
N GLU A 923 62.92 -11.87 0.04
CA GLU A 923 62.97 -12.68 1.26
C GLU A 923 64.36 -12.65 1.91
N PHE A 924 64.39 -12.54 3.24
CA PHE A 924 65.45 -13.13 4.07
C PHE A 924 64.86 -13.66 5.38
N GLU A 925 65.21 -14.90 5.74
CA GLU A 925 64.76 -15.56 6.97
C GLU A 925 65.39 -14.91 8.23
N PRO A 926 64.70 -14.96 9.39
CA PRO A 926 65.18 -14.35 10.62
C PRO A 926 66.28 -15.17 11.30
N LEU A 927 67.22 -14.48 11.95
CA LEU A 927 68.10 -15.04 12.97
C LEU A 927 68.08 -14.16 14.23
N ASP A 928 68.17 -14.82 15.38
CA ASP A 928 67.92 -14.26 16.71
C ASP A 928 68.92 -13.17 17.14
N GLY A 929 68.45 -12.20 17.95
CA GLY A 929 69.33 -11.25 18.64
C GLY A 929 68.59 -10.15 19.40
N SER A 930 68.53 -10.27 20.72
CA SER A 930 67.93 -9.27 21.61
C SER A 930 68.82 -8.03 21.82
N ALA A 931 68.27 -6.84 21.69
CA ALA A 931 68.81 -5.58 22.24
C ALA A 931 67.65 -4.68 22.71
N THR A 932 67.90 -3.83 23.70
CA THR A 932 66.88 -3.17 24.56
C THR A 932 66.61 -1.71 24.20
N ASP A 933 65.44 -1.20 24.59
CA ASP A 933 64.86 0.11 24.20
C ASP A 933 65.72 1.37 24.54
N GLU A 934 66.76 1.25 25.37
CA GLU A 934 67.59 2.38 25.85
C GLU A 934 68.53 3.00 24.79
N GLU A 935 68.73 2.37 23.62
CA GLU A 935 69.51 2.95 22.52
C GLU A 935 68.68 3.80 21.55
N PHE A 936 67.34 3.63 21.52
CA PHE A 936 66.47 4.39 20.62
C PHE A 936 66.17 5.81 21.16
N GLU A 937 66.02 5.96 22.47
CA GLU A 937 65.75 7.27 23.10
C GLU A 937 66.92 8.25 22.93
N ARG A 938 68.18 7.78 22.96
CA ARG A 938 69.37 8.64 22.72
C ARG A 938 69.52 9.14 21.29
N ALA A 939 68.88 8.50 20.31
CA ALA A 939 68.92 8.96 18.92
C ALA A 939 67.96 10.13 18.68
N ALA A 940 66.85 10.21 19.42
CA ALA A 940 65.83 11.25 19.26
C ALA A 940 66.24 12.61 19.87
N GLU A 941 67.06 12.62 20.93
CA GLU A 941 67.50 13.86 21.59
C GLU A 941 68.49 14.70 20.77
N PHE A 942 68.99 14.20 19.63
CA PHE A 942 70.00 14.91 18.82
C PHE A 942 69.44 15.77 17.66
N GLU A 943 68.13 15.69 17.37
CA GLU A 943 67.54 16.30 16.16
C GLU A 943 66.70 17.57 16.42
N LEU A 944 66.39 17.91 17.68
CA LEU A 944 65.58 19.07 18.06
C LEU A 944 66.35 20.06 18.93
N GLY A 945 67.40 20.66 18.35
CA GLY A 945 68.23 21.66 18.99
C GLY A 945 67.50 23.00 19.23
N LEU A 946 66.87 23.15 20.39
CA LEU A 946 66.45 24.43 20.96
C LEU A 946 67.01 24.53 22.39
N THR A 947 67.86 25.54 22.61
CA THR A 947 68.59 25.76 23.87
C THR A 947 67.74 26.35 24.98
N GLU A 948 68.13 26.04 26.21
CA GLU A 948 67.62 26.58 27.46
C GLU A 948 67.80 28.10 27.60
N GLU A 949 66.87 28.74 28.31
CA GLU A 949 67.07 29.82 29.31
C GLU A 949 65.68 30.08 29.94
N ASP A 950 65.44 30.11 31.26
CA ASP A 950 66.30 29.74 32.38
C ASP A 950 65.46 29.48 33.66
N PHE A 951 65.69 28.33 34.30
CA PHE A 951 65.81 28.09 35.76
C PHE A 951 64.75 28.49 36.83
N VAL A 952 64.46 27.50 37.70
CA VAL A 952 64.06 27.56 39.14
C VAL A 952 62.68 28.16 39.49
N GLY A 953 61.83 27.53 40.32
CA GLY A 953 61.96 26.25 41.03
C GLY A 953 60.78 25.92 41.96
N GLU A 954 60.86 24.75 42.60
CA GLU A 954 59.90 24.13 43.54
C GLU A 954 59.77 24.87 44.91
N PRO A 955 59.00 24.39 45.93
CA PRO A 955 58.03 23.26 45.99
C PRO A 955 56.67 23.53 46.71
N VAL A 956 55.81 22.49 46.64
CA VAL A 956 54.67 22.13 47.54
C VAL A 956 55.13 22.03 49.04
N PRO A 957 54.30 21.91 50.13
CA PRO A 957 53.26 20.87 50.32
C PRO A 957 52.08 21.11 51.32
N GLY A 958 51.21 20.08 51.47
CA GLY A 958 50.28 19.85 52.61
C GLY A 958 48.82 20.24 52.33
N GLY A 959 47.77 19.53 52.74
CA GLY A 959 47.53 18.35 53.62
C GLY A 959 46.06 18.48 54.07
N GLY A 960 45.15 17.49 54.04
CA GLY A 960 45.18 16.19 54.72
C GLY A 960 44.21 16.22 55.93
N GLY A 961 43.23 15.31 56.00
CA GLY A 961 42.47 15.02 57.26
C GLY A 961 40.94 15.21 57.26
N ASP A 962 40.22 14.09 57.14
CA ASP A 962 39.10 13.58 57.97
C ASP A 962 37.75 14.30 58.23
N GLU A 963 36.75 13.41 58.36
CA GLU A 963 35.33 13.52 58.73
C GLU A 963 35.08 13.87 60.24
N PRO A 964 33.85 13.69 60.80
CA PRO A 964 32.51 14.21 60.46
C PRO A 964 31.82 14.88 61.69
N GLY A 965 30.61 15.46 61.52
CA GLY A 965 29.78 15.78 62.70
C GLY A 965 28.49 16.57 62.44
N GLY A 966 27.33 15.92 62.57
CA GLY A 966 26.02 16.51 62.23
C GLY A 966 25.41 17.50 63.23
N GLY A 967 24.25 18.08 62.88
CA GLY A 967 23.44 18.80 63.88
C GLY A 967 22.32 19.75 63.43
N LYS A 968 21.08 19.21 63.35
CA LYS A 968 19.80 19.87 63.78
C LYS A 968 19.27 21.17 63.13
N LYS A 969 18.11 20.99 62.46
CA LYS A 969 16.77 21.58 62.73
C LYS A 969 16.40 23.06 62.40
N ARG A 970 15.26 23.14 61.69
CA ARG A 970 14.02 23.96 61.92
C ARG A 970 13.76 25.25 61.11
N GLY A 971 12.46 25.48 60.84
CA GLY A 971 11.84 26.50 59.96
C GLY A 971 11.34 25.81 58.67
N ARG A 972 10.04 25.68 58.32
CA ARG A 972 8.82 26.50 58.56
C ARG A 972 9.02 27.93 58.03
N GLU A 973 8.08 28.53 57.27
CA GLU A 973 6.63 28.27 57.15
C GLU A 973 6.07 28.76 55.78
N ASP A 974 4.78 28.53 55.57
CA ASP A 974 4.01 28.49 54.29
C ASP A 974 3.81 29.79 53.47
N ALA A 975 3.16 29.58 52.31
CA ALA A 975 2.16 30.43 51.65
C ALA A 975 2.57 31.56 50.67
N ALA A 976 2.41 31.28 49.37
CA ALA A 976 1.34 31.85 48.54
C ALA A 976 1.03 30.94 47.34
#